data_AF-A0A6Y5JYD9-F1
#
_entry.id   AF-A0A6Y5JYD9-F1
#
_cell.length_a   1.000
_cell.length_b   1.000
_cell.length_c   1.000
_cell.angle_alpha   90.00
_cell.angle_beta   90.00
_cell.angle_gamma   90.00
#
_symmetry.space_group_name_H-M   'P 1'
#
loop_
_entity.id
_entity.type
_entity.pdbx_description
1 polymer ?
#
loop_
_entity_poly.entity_id
_entity_poly.type
_entity_poly.pdbx_seq_one_letter_code
_entity_poly.pdbx_strand_id
1 'polypeptide(L)'
;MKAETGIHKIYVPFRRSDYQLNNVLSIEELEALSTGHKRISALSKQGPLSSLLRPLQDIAARSGTSDRLVRIIIPVVLAEIHRTRKPCWLWDSEKWLTLCLQHRSGRPLIAAFAFHLGPFPSPFDLPHHGAPSLYACAIYGRDIFIQELNRLTDTLVSLGYKRQNQKNALSALLGILMMMNNNPELESFTTELLWRAQNYHDRGIARTVGRVSHALAAMGILKSAVRMRNYREWHEKPTENIATEWVTWCRRWRETSVLRPRSRESQYSFILRCGLWLAREHPEIRSPSDWTMEICASFIAAIGRMKVDELSLGTERGVRRSPRSGEPMLPNSRAGFVYAVRRFMFDYELWEWGRLKFSPARHLSTPDTPLFRQGVNPRVIDDPVWLKLVWASLNLRQEDLLSEIHYPLSMLQAMAVIWTHAGLRQNELMRLTAGCIIPQSEDINRDDGSTIPAGTLCYLNVPAGKTSKAFVKPVSAVVKKYVDIWLAERPEEQAALTDERTGEKVRFLFQYRGKPVGRDIINRTVIPVLCARAGVPEEDSRGPITSHRGRASAVTALASVPQGMSLYELMQWSGHSSPQSTMHYIRIRPTQLAASFVKADRVAHMISVLIDHDPAATSLTGPATYYDLGDSFCTNPFWSSCPHRMACIGCDFNLPKRSARGLLLESKASVKHYLEEVPLTPDEKEVIEGDVEKLNAALMKTDIPRIL
;
A
#
# COMPACT_ATOMS: atom_id res chain seq x y z
N MET A 1 -30.66 17.42 -15.59
CA MET A 1 -31.68 18.48 -15.71
C MET A 1 -31.82 19.18 -14.35
N LYS A 2 -31.66 20.49 -14.16
CA LYS A 2 -31.27 21.62 -15.00
C LYS A 2 -29.88 22.10 -14.53
N ALA A 3 -28.95 22.30 -15.46
CA ALA A 3 -27.76 23.11 -15.18
C ALA A 3 -28.23 24.57 -15.20
N GLU A 4 -28.55 25.12 -14.03
CA GLU A 4 -28.58 26.57 -13.88
C GLU A 4 -27.13 27.04 -14.10
N THR A 5 -26.88 27.62 -15.25
CA THR A 5 -25.72 28.47 -15.51
C THR A 5 -25.78 29.64 -14.54
N GLY A 6 -25.34 29.40 -13.31
CA GLY A 6 -25.26 30.40 -12.26
C GLY A 6 -24.25 31.45 -12.68
N ILE A 7 -24.74 32.67 -12.90
CA ILE A 7 -23.90 33.86 -13.04
C ILE A 7 -22.96 33.89 -11.83
N HIS A 8 -21.65 33.73 -12.07
CA HIS A 8 -20.64 33.83 -11.03
C HIS A 8 -20.69 35.25 -10.46
N LYS A 9 -21.21 35.41 -9.24
CA LYS A 9 -21.30 36.71 -8.59
C LYS A 9 -19.90 37.08 -8.12
N ILE A 10 -19.38 38.18 -8.66
CA ILE A 10 -18.10 38.76 -8.26
C ILE A 10 -18.30 39.45 -6.91
N TYR A 11 -17.42 39.18 -5.95
CA TYR A 11 -17.46 39.87 -4.67
C TYR A 11 -17.08 41.34 -4.85
N VAL A 12 -17.98 42.24 -4.46
CA VAL A 12 -17.72 43.67 -4.44
C VAL A 12 -17.56 44.11 -2.98
N PRO A 13 -16.34 44.47 -2.54
CA PRO A 13 -16.09 44.93 -1.17
C PRO A 13 -16.94 46.14 -0.82
N PHE A 14 -17.42 46.20 0.42
CA PHE A 14 -18.04 47.41 0.95
C PHE A 14 -16.97 48.51 1.09
N ARG A 15 -17.17 49.66 0.43
CA ARG A 15 -16.25 50.79 0.53
C ARG A 15 -16.94 51.97 1.21
N ARG A 16 -16.30 52.52 2.24
CA ARG A 16 -16.80 53.71 2.94
C ARG A 16 -16.90 54.93 2.03
N SER A 17 -16.06 55.01 1.00
CA SER A 17 -16.06 56.08 -0.01
C SER A 17 -17.38 56.19 -0.79
N ASP A 18 -18.18 55.12 -0.82
CA ASP A 18 -19.41 55.06 -1.60
C ASP A 18 -20.60 55.72 -0.85
N TYR A 19 -20.37 56.15 0.40
CA TYR A 19 -21.39 56.72 1.28
C TYR A 19 -20.97 58.09 1.81
N GLN A 20 -21.95 58.97 2.02
CA GLN A 20 -21.75 60.27 2.67
C GLN A 20 -21.72 60.09 4.19
N LEU A 21 -20.52 59.85 4.74
CA LEU A 21 -20.31 59.60 6.18
C LEU A 21 -19.96 60.90 6.92
N ASN A 22 -20.98 61.69 7.27
CA ASN A 22 -20.80 62.95 8.01
C ASN A 22 -20.31 62.70 9.45
N ASN A 23 -19.39 63.51 9.96
CA ASN A 23 -18.85 63.35 11.32
C ASN A 23 -19.72 64.02 12.41
N VAL A 24 -20.68 64.85 12.00
CA VAL A 24 -21.55 65.63 12.89
C VAL A 24 -23.01 65.34 12.54
N LEU A 25 -23.84 65.16 13.55
CA LEU A 25 -25.29 64.99 13.40
C LEU A 25 -25.96 66.37 13.36
N SER A 26 -26.82 66.59 12.37
CA SER A 26 -27.69 67.76 12.28
C SER A 26 -28.79 67.75 13.34
N ILE A 27 -29.37 68.91 13.61
CA ILE A 27 -30.48 69.07 14.56
C ILE A 27 -31.70 68.23 14.10
N GLU A 28 -31.97 68.20 12.80
CA GLU A 28 -33.04 67.39 12.20
C GLU A 28 -32.82 65.88 12.37
N GLU A 29 -31.58 65.41 12.23
CA GLU A 29 -31.22 64.01 12.48
C GLU A 29 -31.39 63.65 13.97
N LEU A 30 -30.94 64.51 14.88
CA LEU A 30 -31.11 64.29 16.33
C LEU A 30 -32.60 64.24 16.72
N GLU A 31 -33.43 65.11 16.14
CA GLU A 31 -34.86 65.11 16.41
C GLU A 31 -35.55 63.85 15.85
N ALA A 32 -35.14 63.38 14.67
CA ALA A 32 -35.61 62.15 14.06
C ALA A 32 -35.18 60.89 14.85
N LEU A 33 -34.09 60.97 15.62
CA LEU A 33 -33.60 59.89 16.46
C LEU A 33 -34.20 59.88 17.89
N SER A 34 -34.90 60.93 18.30
CA SER A 34 -35.33 61.17 19.69
C SER A 34 -36.18 60.05 20.31
N THR A 35 -37.16 59.51 19.58
CA THR A 35 -38.09 58.49 20.10
C THR A 35 -37.97 57.15 19.37
N GLY A 36 -38.33 56.05 20.05
CA GLY A 36 -38.33 54.72 19.44
C GLY A 36 -39.25 54.62 18.22
N HIS A 37 -40.41 55.29 18.25
CA HIS A 37 -41.35 55.32 17.13
C HIS A 37 -40.78 56.06 15.91
N LYS A 38 -40.14 57.23 16.11
CA LYS A 38 -39.47 57.96 15.02
C LYS A 38 -38.33 57.14 14.40
N ARG A 39 -37.51 56.45 15.22
CA ARG A 39 -36.44 55.55 14.76
C ARG A 39 -36.95 54.39 13.90
N ILE A 40 -38.06 53.77 14.28
CA ILE A 40 -38.67 52.66 13.50
C ILE A 40 -39.31 53.18 12.22
N SER A 41 -40.03 54.32 12.28
CA SER A 41 -40.67 54.92 11.11
C SER A 41 -39.66 55.33 10.04
N ALA A 42 -38.48 55.82 10.45
CA ALA A 42 -37.39 56.21 9.56
C ALA A 42 -36.84 55.06 8.69
N LEU A 43 -37.03 53.80 9.08
CA LEU A 43 -36.63 52.65 8.26
C LEU A 43 -37.45 52.50 6.98
N SER A 44 -38.64 53.08 6.94
CA SER A 44 -39.63 52.90 5.87
C SER A 44 -39.89 54.15 5.03
N LYS A 45 -39.41 55.31 5.47
CA LYS A 45 -39.64 56.60 4.82
C LYS A 45 -38.31 57.24 4.47
N GLN A 46 -38.20 57.79 3.26
CA GLN A 46 -37.09 58.70 2.94
C GLN A 46 -37.24 59.97 3.79
N GLY A 47 -36.15 60.38 4.45
CA GLY A 47 -36.17 61.49 5.40
C GLY A 47 -34.75 61.92 5.82
N PRO A 48 -34.61 62.73 6.88
CA PRO A 48 -33.32 63.31 7.28
C PRO A 48 -32.26 62.26 7.66
N LEU A 49 -32.66 61.05 8.04
CA LEU A 49 -31.76 59.95 8.40
C LEU A 49 -31.28 59.09 7.20
N SER A 50 -31.60 59.46 5.96
CA SER A 50 -31.32 58.62 4.78
C SER A 50 -29.83 58.37 4.57
N SER A 51 -28.97 59.37 4.80
CA SER A 51 -27.51 59.27 4.72
C SER A 51 -26.95 58.30 5.78
N LEU A 52 -27.48 58.36 7.01
CA LEU A 52 -27.10 57.52 8.14
C LEU A 52 -27.57 56.07 7.98
N LEU A 53 -28.75 55.88 7.39
CA LEU A 53 -29.39 54.57 7.23
C LEU A 53 -28.87 53.77 6.05
N ARG A 54 -28.54 54.42 4.93
CA ARG A 54 -28.13 53.75 3.69
C ARG A 54 -26.99 52.73 3.87
N PRO A 55 -25.85 53.04 4.52
CA PRO A 55 -24.79 52.05 4.74
C PRO A 55 -25.25 50.86 5.61
N LEU A 56 -26.10 51.11 6.61
CA LEU A 56 -26.65 50.04 7.47
C LEU A 56 -27.66 49.15 6.73
N GLN A 57 -28.49 49.75 5.88
CA GLN A 57 -29.47 49.05 5.05
C GLN A 57 -28.79 48.21 3.97
N ASP A 58 -27.75 48.72 3.32
CA ASP A 58 -27.02 48.00 2.27
C ASP A 58 -26.24 46.80 2.84
N ILE A 59 -25.61 46.96 4.01
CA ILE A 59 -25.00 45.82 4.73
C ILE A 59 -26.07 44.81 5.14
N ALA A 60 -27.19 45.26 5.71
CA ALA A 60 -28.27 44.38 6.14
C ALA A 60 -28.92 43.61 4.96
N ALA A 61 -29.14 44.27 3.82
CA ALA A 61 -29.71 43.66 2.62
C ALA A 61 -28.83 42.52 2.08
N ARG A 62 -27.50 42.68 2.13
CA ARG A 62 -26.55 41.64 1.70
C ARG A 62 -26.36 40.54 2.75
N SER A 63 -26.54 40.85 4.03
CA SER A 63 -26.23 39.96 5.16
C SER A 63 -27.01 38.62 5.17
N GLY A 64 -28.18 38.60 4.53
CA GLY A 64 -29.13 37.48 4.60
C GLY A 64 -29.84 37.33 5.95
N THR A 65 -29.74 38.34 6.83
CA THR A 65 -30.47 38.42 8.10
C THR A 65 -31.96 38.63 7.84
N SER A 66 -32.83 37.99 8.62
CA SER A 66 -34.29 38.15 8.47
C SER A 66 -34.73 39.60 8.68
N ASP A 67 -35.70 40.09 7.90
CA ASP A 67 -36.26 41.43 8.02
C ASP A 67 -36.72 41.80 9.43
N ARG A 68 -37.26 40.83 10.18
CA ARG A 68 -37.66 41.00 11.59
C ARG A 68 -36.47 41.43 12.45
N LEU A 69 -35.32 40.77 12.31
CA LEU A 69 -34.11 41.10 13.06
C LEU A 69 -33.50 42.41 12.58
N VAL A 70 -33.50 42.70 11.28
CA VAL A 70 -33.03 43.99 10.75
C VAL A 70 -33.82 45.16 11.35
N ARG A 71 -35.16 45.02 11.42
CA ARG A 71 -36.07 46.00 12.05
C ARG A 71 -35.89 46.15 13.56
N ILE A 72 -35.20 45.22 14.22
CA ILE A 72 -34.86 45.31 15.65
C ILE A 72 -33.47 45.93 15.84
N ILE A 73 -32.48 45.49 15.05
CA ILE A 73 -31.07 45.84 15.25
C ILE A 73 -30.72 47.23 14.73
N ILE A 74 -31.25 47.66 13.59
CA ILE A 74 -30.96 49.03 13.10
C ILE A 74 -31.46 50.07 14.11
N PRO A 75 -32.71 50.03 14.63
CA PRO A 75 -33.16 50.99 15.64
C PRO A 75 -32.34 50.98 16.94
N VAL A 76 -31.73 49.84 17.30
CA VAL A 76 -30.80 49.74 18.43
C VAL A 76 -29.53 50.54 18.16
N VAL A 77 -28.93 50.39 16.97
CA VAL A 77 -27.78 51.21 16.55
C VAL A 77 -28.15 52.68 16.54
N LEU A 78 -29.30 53.05 15.99
CA LEU A 78 -29.82 54.42 15.97
C LEU A 78 -30.05 55.00 17.38
N ALA A 79 -30.56 54.19 18.32
CA ALA A 79 -30.74 54.61 19.70
C ALA A 79 -29.40 54.93 20.38
N GLU A 80 -28.36 54.14 20.07
CA GLU A 80 -27.01 54.38 20.59
C GLU A 80 -26.34 55.60 19.92
N ILE A 81 -26.62 55.88 18.64
CA ILE A 81 -26.18 57.11 17.96
C ILE A 81 -26.77 58.34 18.65
N HIS A 82 -28.07 58.30 18.98
CA HIS A 82 -28.73 59.36 19.73
C HIS A 82 -28.12 59.53 21.13
N ARG A 83 -27.87 58.43 21.84
CA ARG A 83 -27.33 58.44 23.20
C ARG A 83 -25.91 59.02 23.26
N THR A 84 -25.08 58.68 22.28
CA THR A 84 -23.68 59.13 22.21
C THR A 84 -23.52 60.48 21.52
N ARG A 85 -24.56 60.95 20.81
CA ARG A 85 -24.54 62.10 19.90
C ARG A 85 -23.41 62.01 18.86
N LYS A 86 -23.01 60.79 18.49
CA LYS A 86 -21.95 60.50 17.52
C LYS A 86 -22.42 59.45 16.52
N PRO A 87 -22.20 59.65 15.20
CA PRO A 87 -22.41 58.62 14.20
C PRO A 87 -21.63 57.33 14.52
N CYS A 88 -22.15 56.18 14.09
CA CYS A 88 -21.59 54.87 14.47
C CYS A 88 -20.17 54.60 13.93
N TRP A 89 -19.76 55.27 12.85
CA TRP A 89 -18.40 55.17 12.30
C TRP A 89 -17.34 55.92 13.11
N LEU A 90 -17.74 56.72 14.10
CA LEU A 90 -16.83 57.40 15.05
C LEU A 90 -16.76 56.70 16.42
N TRP A 91 -17.42 55.56 16.58
CA TRP A 91 -17.36 54.81 17.83
C TRP A 91 -16.03 54.06 17.98
N ASP A 92 -15.57 53.94 19.21
CA ASP A 92 -14.44 53.10 19.57
C ASP A 92 -14.78 51.59 19.52
N SER A 93 -13.76 50.76 19.64
CA SER A 93 -13.91 49.30 19.63
C SER A 93 -14.75 48.80 20.82
N GLU A 94 -14.58 49.37 22.01
CA GLU A 94 -15.26 48.94 23.24
C GLU A 94 -16.79 49.08 23.13
N LYS A 95 -17.24 50.17 22.49
CA LYS A 95 -18.65 50.42 22.24
C LYS A 95 -19.27 49.34 21.36
N TRP A 96 -18.62 49.01 20.24
CA TRP A 96 -19.09 47.98 19.32
C TRP A 96 -19.13 46.59 19.99
N LEU A 97 -18.12 46.28 20.79
CA LEU A 97 -18.05 45.03 21.56
C LEU A 97 -19.19 44.93 22.58
N THR A 98 -19.46 46.02 23.30
CA THR A 98 -20.57 46.09 24.26
C THR A 98 -21.92 45.84 23.59
N LEU A 99 -22.15 46.47 22.43
CA LEU A 99 -23.39 46.30 21.66
C LEU A 99 -23.55 44.85 21.16
N CYS A 100 -22.46 44.22 20.73
CA CYS A 100 -22.43 42.80 20.36
C CYS A 100 -22.80 41.88 21.54
N LEU A 101 -22.34 42.19 22.75
CA LEU A 101 -22.64 41.39 23.95
C LEU A 101 -24.11 41.49 24.37
N GLN A 102 -24.71 42.69 24.29
CA GLN A 102 -26.09 42.96 24.66
C GLN A 102 -27.12 42.30 23.73
N HIS A 103 -26.86 42.26 22.42
CA HIS A 103 -27.81 41.78 21.42
C HIS A 103 -27.41 40.42 20.82
N ARG A 104 -27.51 39.34 21.61
CA ARG A 104 -27.05 37.99 21.23
C ARG A 104 -27.58 37.50 19.87
N SER A 105 -28.89 37.65 19.59
CA SER A 105 -29.49 37.16 18.34
C SER A 105 -29.18 38.01 17.10
N GLY A 106 -28.79 39.27 17.28
CA GLY A 106 -28.42 40.18 16.20
C GLY A 106 -26.91 40.36 16.03
N ARG A 107 -26.11 39.65 16.83
CA ARG A 107 -24.66 39.80 16.91
C ARG A 107 -23.94 39.69 15.55
N PRO A 108 -24.28 38.76 14.64
CA PRO A 108 -23.63 38.70 13.32
C PRO A 108 -23.81 40.00 12.51
N LEU A 109 -25.01 40.59 12.55
CA LEU A 109 -25.29 41.83 11.83
C LEU A 109 -24.60 43.03 12.48
N ILE A 110 -24.55 43.10 13.81
CA ILE A 110 -23.80 44.15 14.53
C ILE A 110 -22.30 44.02 14.25
N ALA A 111 -21.76 42.80 14.22
CA ALA A 111 -20.37 42.55 13.87
C ALA A 111 -20.06 43.00 12.43
N ALA A 112 -20.99 42.80 11.49
CA ALA A 112 -20.84 43.31 10.12
C ALA A 112 -20.80 44.85 10.08
N PHE A 113 -21.66 45.52 10.86
CA PHE A 113 -21.59 46.98 11.00
C PHE A 113 -20.28 47.44 11.63
N ALA A 114 -19.84 46.77 12.70
CA ALA A 114 -18.59 47.07 13.39
C ALA A 114 -17.37 46.93 12.47
N PHE A 115 -17.31 45.86 11.67
CA PHE A 115 -16.23 45.65 10.72
C PHE A 115 -16.24 46.71 9.60
N HIS A 116 -17.38 46.92 8.95
CA HIS A 116 -17.45 47.80 7.78
C HIS A 116 -17.39 49.29 8.13
N LEU A 117 -17.94 49.69 9.28
CA LEU A 117 -18.06 51.10 9.69
C LEU A 117 -17.20 51.48 10.89
N GLY A 118 -16.83 50.53 11.76
CA GLY A 118 -16.03 50.77 12.98
C GLY A 118 -14.51 50.61 12.79
N PRO A 119 -13.71 50.73 13.85
CA PRO A 119 -12.24 50.77 13.78
C PRO A 119 -11.58 49.37 13.75
N PHE A 120 -12.23 48.36 13.14
CA PHE A 120 -11.73 46.98 13.16
C PHE A 120 -10.98 46.62 11.86
N PRO A 121 -9.70 46.21 11.94
CA PRO A 121 -8.90 45.85 10.76
C PRO A 121 -9.19 44.45 10.24
N SER A 122 -9.69 43.54 11.09
CA SER A 122 -10.09 42.19 10.70
C SER A 122 -11.45 41.84 11.34
N PRO A 123 -12.35 41.15 10.62
CA PRO A 123 -13.57 40.64 11.22
C PRO A 123 -13.29 39.49 12.20
N PHE A 124 -12.10 38.88 12.15
CA PHE A 124 -11.71 37.83 13.08
C PHE A 124 -11.43 38.37 14.50
N ASP A 125 -11.14 39.67 14.63
CA ASP A 125 -10.94 40.35 15.91
C ASP A 125 -12.26 40.58 16.66
N LEU A 126 -13.41 40.41 15.99
CA LEU A 126 -14.73 40.55 16.58
C LEU A 126 -15.16 39.27 17.30
N PRO A 127 -15.89 39.39 18.43
CA PRO A 127 -16.37 38.27 19.21
C PRO A 127 -17.43 37.50 18.42
N HIS A 128 -17.03 36.35 17.88
CA HIS A 128 -17.92 35.44 17.19
C HIS A 128 -18.25 34.27 18.12
N HIS A 129 -19.52 34.20 18.54
CA HIS A 129 -20.06 33.09 19.31
C HIS A 129 -21.17 32.42 18.51
N GLY A 130 -21.30 31.09 18.63
CA GLY A 130 -22.28 30.32 17.86
C GLY A 130 -21.74 29.94 16.49
N ALA A 131 -22.51 30.17 15.43
CA ALA A 131 -22.18 29.72 14.08
C ALA A 131 -21.35 30.76 13.29
N PRO A 132 -20.05 30.50 13.01
CA PRO A 132 -19.19 31.44 12.27
C PRO A 132 -19.68 31.74 10.85
N SER A 133 -20.43 30.82 10.23
CA SER A 133 -21.05 31.00 8.93
C SER A 133 -22.00 32.19 8.88
N LEU A 134 -22.71 32.49 9.97
CA LEU A 134 -23.64 33.62 10.02
C LEU A 134 -22.89 34.97 10.03
N TYR A 135 -21.73 35.03 10.68
CA TYR A 135 -20.88 36.23 10.67
C TYR A 135 -20.30 36.47 9.28
N ALA A 136 -19.78 35.42 8.64
CA ALA A 136 -19.29 35.52 7.27
C ALA A 136 -20.40 35.92 6.28
N CYS A 137 -21.61 35.36 6.40
CA CYS A 137 -22.77 35.80 5.62
C CYS A 137 -23.09 37.27 5.86
N ALA A 138 -23.05 37.72 7.12
CA ALA A 138 -23.37 39.10 7.45
C ALA A 138 -22.34 40.10 6.93
N ILE A 139 -21.06 39.75 6.98
CA ILE A 139 -19.93 40.60 6.58
C ILE A 139 -19.76 40.60 5.06
N TYR A 140 -19.69 39.45 4.42
CA TYR A 140 -19.34 39.32 3.00
C TYR A 140 -20.55 39.18 2.07
N GLY A 141 -21.74 38.98 2.65
CA GLY A 141 -22.98 38.75 1.94
C GLY A 141 -23.35 37.27 1.85
N ARG A 142 -24.63 36.97 2.02
CA ARG A 142 -25.18 35.60 2.01
C ARG A 142 -24.98 34.91 0.67
N ASP A 143 -25.17 35.63 -0.43
CA ASP A 143 -25.08 35.07 -1.77
C ASP A 143 -23.66 34.61 -2.10
N ILE A 144 -22.66 35.43 -1.79
CA ILE A 144 -21.23 35.11 -1.97
C ILE A 144 -20.86 33.91 -1.10
N PHE A 145 -21.25 33.91 0.17
CA PHE A 145 -20.98 32.79 1.06
C PHE A 145 -21.59 31.48 0.55
N ILE A 146 -22.86 31.50 0.11
CA ILE A 146 -23.54 30.30 -0.41
C ILE A 146 -22.90 29.83 -1.72
N GLN A 147 -22.49 30.75 -2.60
CA GLN A 147 -21.79 30.41 -3.84
C GLN A 147 -20.49 29.65 -3.54
N GLU A 148 -19.61 30.21 -2.71
CA GLU A 148 -18.33 29.58 -2.38
C GLU A 148 -18.51 28.27 -1.59
N LEU A 149 -19.51 28.19 -0.71
CA LEU A 149 -19.87 26.95 -0.02
C LEU A 149 -20.34 25.86 -1.00
N ASN A 150 -21.15 26.22 -2.00
CA ASN A 150 -21.60 25.29 -3.03
C ASN A 150 -20.43 24.83 -3.90
N ARG A 151 -19.56 25.74 -4.36
CA ARG A 151 -18.33 25.40 -5.11
C ARG A 151 -17.48 24.36 -4.37
N LEU A 152 -17.19 24.59 -3.08
CA LEU A 152 -16.45 23.64 -2.25
C LEU A 152 -17.19 22.30 -2.10
N THR A 153 -18.51 22.35 -1.86
CA THR A 153 -19.32 21.15 -1.66
C THR A 153 -19.39 20.30 -2.92
N ASP A 154 -19.66 20.91 -4.08
CA ASP A 154 -19.79 20.21 -5.35
C ASP A 154 -18.46 19.58 -5.78
N THR A 155 -17.34 20.28 -5.58
CA THR A 155 -15.99 19.72 -5.81
C THR A 155 -15.70 18.55 -4.88
N LEU A 156 -16.07 18.63 -3.59
CA LEU A 156 -15.89 17.48 -2.70
C LEU A 156 -16.79 16.32 -3.11
N VAL A 157 -18.01 16.57 -3.58
CA VAL A 157 -18.90 15.52 -4.09
C VAL A 157 -18.28 14.84 -5.32
N SER A 158 -17.70 15.59 -6.26
CA SER A 158 -17.02 15.03 -7.43
C SER A 158 -15.79 14.19 -7.08
N LEU A 159 -15.16 14.46 -5.92
CA LEU A 159 -14.09 13.62 -5.38
C LEU A 159 -14.58 12.37 -4.64
N GLY A 160 -15.89 12.19 -4.41
CA GLY A 160 -16.48 11.04 -3.71
C GLY A 160 -16.89 11.29 -2.25
N TYR A 161 -17.10 12.54 -1.84
CA TYR A 161 -17.71 12.83 -0.55
C TYR A 161 -19.25 12.77 -0.64
N LYS A 162 -19.92 12.12 0.32
CA LYS A 162 -21.40 12.12 0.38
C LYS A 162 -21.89 13.57 0.53
N ARG A 163 -22.88 14.00 -0.27
CA ARG A 163 -23.48 15.35 -0.26
C ARG A 163 -24.13 15.69 1.09
N GLN A 164 -24.83 14.71 1.68
CA GLN A 164 -25.43 14.83 2.99
C GLN A 164 -24.35 15.14 4.04
N ASN A 165 -24.59 16.15 4.88
CA ASN A 165 -23.70 16.65 5.93
C ASN A 165 -22.50 17.53 5.51
N GLN A 166 -22.15 17.68 4.21
CA GLN A 166 -21.00 18.54 3.85
C GLN A 166 -21.28 20.02 4.09
N LYS A 167 -22.45 20.53 3.68
CA LYS A 167 -22.78 21.95 3.87
C LYS A 167 -22.71 22.35 5.35
N ASN A 168 -23.20 21.48 6.25
CA ASN A 168 -23.14 21.73 7.69
C ASN A 168 -21.71 21.62 8.24
N ALA A 169 -20.92 20.65 7.77
CA ALA A 169 -19.54 20.47 8.22
C ALA A 169 -18.60 21.59 7.74
N LEU A 170 -18.81 22.08 6.52
CA LEU A 170 -17.94 23.06 5.87
C LEU A 170 -18.32 24.51 6.20
N SER A 171 -19.60 24.80 6.47
CA SER A 171 -20.07 26.17 6.65
C SER A 171 -19.34 26.91 7.77
N ALA A 172 -19.18 26.28 8.94
CA ALA A 172 -18.47 26.89 10.06
C ALA A 172 -16.99 27.18 9.73
N LEU A 173 -16.30 26.20 9.12
CA LEU A 173 -14.90 26.36 8.74
C LEU A 173 -14.72 27.41 7.64
N LEU A 174 -15.58 27.41 6.61
CA LEU A 174 -15.52 28.41 5.55
C LEU A 174 -15.70 29.81 6.12
N GLY A 175 -16.66 29.99 7.05
CA GLY A 175 -16.85 31.27 7.72
C GLY A 175 -15.60 31.73 8.47
N ILE A 176 -14.94 30.83 9.20
CA ILE A 176 -13.67 31.11 9.87
C ILE A 176 -12.58 31.49 8.86
N LEU A 177 -12.41 30.72 7.78
CA LEU A 177 -11.39 30.99 6.78
C LEU A 177 -11.57 32.34 6.10
N MET A 178 -12.80 32.68 5.69
CA MET A 178 -13.12 33.98 5.10
C MET A 178 -12.83 35.13 6.08
N MET A 179 -13.17 34.96 7.37
CA MET A 179 -12.91 35.98 8.38
C MET A 179 -11.41 36.13 8.69
N MET A 180 -10.66 35.02 8.80
CA MET A 180 -9.21 35.03 9.04
C MET A 180 -8.42 35.61 7.86
N ASN A 181 -8.95 35.49 6.65
CA ASN A 181 -8.31 35.92 5.41
C ASN A 181 -8.67 37.36 5.01
N ASN A 182 -9.68 37.97 5.62
CA ASN A 182 -10.26 39.27 5.22
C ASN A 182 -10.75 39.33 3.76
N ASN A 183 -10.90 38.18 3.09
CA ASN A 183 -11.41 38.07 1.72
C ASN A 183 -12.26 36.78 1.59
N PRO A 184 -13.50 36.85 1.07
CA PRO A 184 -14.36 35.69 0.91
C PRO A 184 -14.03 34.78 -0.29
N GLU A 185 -13.26 35.26 -1.27
CA GLU A 185 -12.96 34.53 -2.51
C GLU A 185 -12.01 33.35 -2.25
N LEU A 186 -12.38 32.15 -2.71
CA LEU A 186 -11.57 30.95 -2.49
C LEU A 186 -10.19 31.04 -3.13
N GLU A 187 -10.08 31.77 -4.24
CA GLU A 187 -8.85 32.02 -4.99
C GLU A 187 -7.79 32.72 -4.14
N SER A 188 -8.20 33.46 -3.11
CA SER A 188 -7.29 34.14 -2.19
C SER A 188 -6.76 33.25 -1.06
N PHE A 189 -7.23 32.00 -0.94
CA PHE A 189 -6.86 31.12 0.17
C PHE A 189 -5.48 30.48 -0.04
N THR A 190 -4.59 30.65 0.94
CA THR A 190 -3.21 30.14 0.90
C THR A 190 -3.01 28.90 1.79
N THR A 191 -1.87 28.23 1.62
CA THR A 191 -1.47 27.12 2.49
C THR A 191 -1.29 27.55 3.94
N GLU A 192 -0.76 28.76 4.16
CA GLU A 192 -0.48 29.35 5.47
C GLU A 192 -1.78 29.65 6.22
N LEU A 193 -2.79 30.18 5.51
CA LEU A 193 -4.12 30.43 6.06
C LEU A 193 -4.73 29.15 6.63
N LEU A 194 -4.68 28.07 5.85
CA LEU A 194 -5.24 26.79 6.27
C LEU A 194 -4.50 26.21 7.49
N TRP A 195 -3.16 26.33 7.57
CA TRP A 195 -2.40 25.93 8.75
C TRP A 195 -2.80 26.75 9.99
N ARG A 196 -2.99 28.07 9.83
CA ARG A 196 -3.46 28.94 10.92
C ARG A 196 -4.85 28.50 11.40
N ALA A 197 -5.77 28.22 10.48
CA ALA A 197 -7.12 27.74 10.81
C ALA A 197 -7.13 26.35 11.46
N GLN A 198 -6.19 25.46 11.10
CA GLN A 198 -6.04 24.16 11.75
C GLN A 198 -5.58 24.29 13.21
N ASN A 199 -4.71 25.25 13.51
CA ASN A 199 -4.21 25.48 14.86
C ASN A 199 -5.19 26.28 15.74
N TYR A 200 -6.31 26.73 15.18
CA TYR A 200 -7.40 27.34 15.94
C TYR A 200 -8.04 26.32 16.89
N HIS A 201 -8.37 26.73 18.13
CA HIS A 201 -8.61 25.87 19.30
C HIS A 201 -9.85 24.94 19.27
N ASP A 202 -10.45 24.68 18.11
CA ASP A 202 -11.58 23.75 17.93
C ASP A 202 -11.16 22.46 17.19
N ARG A 203 -11.22 21.32 17.89
CA ARG A 203 -10.84 20.00 17.35
C ARG A 203 -11.71 19.54 16.17
N GLY A 204 -12.96 19.99 16.08
CA GLY A 204 -13.88 19.69 14.96
C GLY A 204 -13.49 20.46 13.70
N ILE A 205 -13.14 21.73 13.85
CA ILE A 205 -12.68 22.61 12.77
C ILE A 205 -11.34 22.11 12.21
N ALA A 206 -10.39 21.77 13.08
CA ALA A 206 -9.08 21.23 12.69
C ALA A 206 -9.14 19.97 11.81
N ARG A 207 -10.17 19.13 11.97
CA ARG A 207 -10.38 17.91 11.16
C ARG A 207 -10.93 18.21 9.77
N THR A 208 -11.61 19.33 9.61
CA THR A 208 -12.33 19.69 8.38
C THR A 208 -11.44 20.49 7.43
N VAL A 209 -10.39 21.17 7.95
CA VAL A 209 -9.42 21.94 7.12
C VAL A 209 -8.80 21.09 6.02
N GLY A 210 -8.48 19.84 6.32
CA GLY A 210 -7.98 18.91 5.31
C GLY A 210 -8.92 18.76 4.13
N ARG A 211 -10.25 18.73 4.33
CA ARG A 211 -11.24 18.62 3.23
C ARG A 211 -11.22 19.87 2.35
N VAL A 212 -11.22 21.06 2.94
CA VAL A 212 -11.11 22.32 2.19
C VAL A 212 -9.83 22.36 1.37
N SER A 213 -8.70 21.95 1.96
CA SER A 213 -7.43 21.84 1.23
C SER A 213 -7.50 20.90 0.02
N HIS A 214 -8.22 19.78 0.12
CA HIS A 214 -8.45 18.89 -1.03
C HIS A 214 -9.31 19.53 -2.10
N ALA A 215 -10.39 20.21 -1.72
CA ALA A 215 -11.28 20.90 -2.66
C ALA A 215 -10.53 22.00 -3.43
N LEU A 216 -9.78 22.86 -2.73
CA LEU A 216 -8.99 23.93 -3.34
C LEU A 216 -7.91 23.41 -4.30
N ALA A 217 -7.28 22.28 -3.96
CA ALA A 217 -6.31 21.65 -4.86
C ALA A 217 -6.97 21.05 -6.10
N ALA A 218 -8.16 20.45 -5.98
CA ALA A 218 -8.92 19.94 -7.12
C ALA A 218 -9.42 21.07 -8.04
N MET A 219 -9.74 22.23 -7.47
CA MET A 219 -10.06 23.45 -8.23
C MET A 219 -8.84 24.12 -8.89
N GLY A 220 -7.61 23.64 -8.61
CA GLY A 220 -6.38 24.26 -9.12
C GLY A 220 -5.92 25.52 -8.39
N ILE A 221 -6.60 25.92 -7.31
CA ILE A 221 -6.22 27.09 -6.48
C ILE A 221 -4.93 26.79 -5.71
N LEU A 222 -4.80 25.58 -5.16
CA LEU A 222 -3.56 25.12 -4.52
C LEU A 222 -2.81 24.16 -5.42
N LYS A 223 -1.47 24.28 -5.47
CA LYS A 223 -0.60 23.35 -6.21
C LYS A 223 -0.81 21.88 -5.82
N SER A 224 -1.07 21.62 -4.54
CA SER A 224 -1.34 20.28 -4.02
C SER A 224 -2.10 20.35 -2.71
N ALA A 225 -2.95 19.37 -2.45
CA ALA A 225 -3.65 19.27 -1.17
C ALA A 225 -2.66 19.10 -0.01
N VAL A 226 -2.83 19.89 1.04
CA VAL A 226 -1.98 19.87 2.22
C VAL A 226 -2.40 18.74 3.14
N ARG A 227 -1.42 17.93 3.57
CA ARG A 227 -1.65 16.82 4.49
C ARG A 227 -1.75 17.33 5.93
N MET A 228 -2.93 17.82 6.30
CA MET A 228 -3.22 18.46 7.59
C MET A 228 -3.46 17.46 8.74
N ARG A 229 -2.64 16.43 8.84
CA ARG A 229 -2.46 15.74 10.13
C ARG A 229 -1.10 16.20 10.61
N ASN A 230 -1.00 16.73 11.83
CA ASN A 230 0.25 17.03 12.55
C ASN A 230 1.06 15.75 12.84
N TYR A 231 1.11 14.83 11.88
CA TYR A 231 2.05 13.74 11.85
C TYR A 231 3.34 14.36 11.33
N ARG A 232 4.16 14.87 12.26
CA ARG A 232 5.60 14.84 12.02
C ARG A 232 5.88 13.37 11.74
N GLU A 233 6.30 13.04 10.52
CA GLU A 233 6.52 11.65 10.11
C GLU A 233 7.49 10.93 11.05
N TRP A 234 8.28 11.71 11.80
CA TRP A 234 9.23 11.22 12.75
C TRP A 234 9.54 12.26 13.84
N HIS A 235 9.71 11.80 15.08
CA HIS A 235 10.22 12.59 16.20
C HIS A 235 11.71 12.28 16.37
N GLU A 236 12.53 13.30 16.60
CA GLU A 236 13.95 13.12 16.96
C GLU A 236 14.05 12.13 18.12
N LYS A 237 15.00 11.20 18.03
CA LYS A 237 15.23 10.24 19.12
C LYS A 237 16.11 10.90 20.18
N PRO A 238 15.83 10.70 21.47
CA PRO A 238 16.73 11.13 22.52
C PRO A 238 18.10 10.48 22.36
N THR A 239 19.17 11.27 22.53
CA THR A 239 20.56 10.83 22.37
C THR A 239 21.42 11.10 23.61
N GLU A 240 20.81 11.46 24.74
CA GLU A 240 21.48 11.92 25.97
C GLU A 240 22.50 10.92 26.54
N ASN A 241 22.29 9.62 26.33
CA ASN A 241 23.14 8.54 26.86
C ASN A 241 23.99 7.86 25.77
N ILE A 242 24.32 8.57 24.69
CA ILE A 242 25.13 8.05 23.58
C ILE A 242 26.28 9.03 23.32
N ALA A 243 27.48 8.52 23.04
CA ALA A 243 28.61 9.36 22.65
C ALA A 243 28.26 10.30 21.48
N THR A 244 28.56 11.59 21.62
CA THR A 244 28.20 12.64 20.66
C THR A 244 28.78 12.37 19.27
N GLU A 245 30.00 11.83 19.22
CA GLU A 245 30.69 11.45 17.98
C GLU A 245 29.92 10.34 17.25
N TRP A 246 29.46 9.31 17.96
CA TRP A 246 28.65 8.23 17.40
C TRP A 246 27.32 8.74 16.84
N VAL A 247 26.64 9.62 17.59
CA VAL A 247 25.38 10.25 17.16
C VAL A 247 25.56 11.03 15.87
N THR A 248 26.67 11.75 15.75
CA THR A 248 27.02 12.52 14.55
C THR A 248 27.15 11.60 13.33
N TRP A 249 27.85 10.48 13.46
CA TRP A 249 27.94 9.48 12.39
C TRP A 249 26.59 8.85 12.04
N CYS A 250 25.77 8.52 13.04
CA CYS A 250 24.43 8.01 12.81
C CYS A 250 23.57 9.00 12.02
N ARG A 251 23.62 10.30 12.37
CA ARG A 251 22.86 11.35 11.71
C ARG A 251 23.35 11.56 10.27
N ARG A 252 24.67 11.61 10.07
CA ARG A 252 25.28 11.67 8.72
C ARG A 252 24.84 10.49 7.85
N TRP A 253 24.83 9.28 8.40
CA TRP A 253 24.31 8.08 7.69
C TRP A 253 22.82 8.21 7.33
N ARG A 254 22.00 8.70 8.26
CA ARG A 254 20.57 8.92 8.01
C ARG A 254 20.32 9.94 6.90
N GLU A 255 21.13 10.99 6.81
CA GLU A 255 21.01 12.04 5.78
C GLU A 255 21.52 11.56 4.42
N THR A 256 22.58 10.75 4.40
CA THR A 256 23.22 10.26 3.17
C THR A 256 22.51 9.02 2.58
N SER A 257 21.93 8.18 3.43
CA SER A 257 21.35 6.89 3.00
C SER A 257 20.16 7.06 2.05
N VAL A 258 20.27 6.41 0.89
CA VAL A 258 19.22 6.30 -0.15
C VAL A 258 18.16 5.24 0.17
N LEU A 259 18.19 4.68 1.39
CA LEU A 259 17.15 3.77 1.84
C LEU A 259 15.78 4.45 1.90
N ARG A 260 14.74 3.66 1.66
CA ARG A 260 13.35 4.13 1.81
C ARG A 260 13.13 4.71 3.21
N PRO A 261 12.36 5.81 3.36
CA PRO A 261 12.22 6.52 4.63
C PRO A 261 11.98 5.59 5.82
N ARG A 262 10.95 4.73 5.76
CA ARG A 262 10.65 3.81 6.87
C ARG A 262 11.78 2.83 7.19
N SER A 263 12.48 2.32 6.18
CA SER A 263 13.61 1.39 6.37
C SER A 263 14.83 2.10 6.93
N ARG A 264 15.12 3.30 6.42
CA ARG A 264 16.18 4.18 6.91
C ARG A 264 15.97 4.53 8.37
N GLU A 265 14.76 4.97 8.74
CA GLU A 265 14.43 5.31 10.13
C GLU A 265 14.48 4.09 11.06
N SER A 266 14.02 2.93 10.60
CA SER A 266 14.09 1.70 11.41
C SER A 266 15.54 1.30 11.68
N GLN A 267 16.41 1.36 10.66
CA GLN A 267 17.83 1.04 10.79
C GLN A 267 18.58 2.10 11.61
N TYR A 268 18.33 3.38 11.36
CA TYR A 268 18.85 4.48 12.17
C TYR A 268 18.54 4.29 13.66
N SER A 269 17.31 3.89 13.98
CA SER A 269 16.97 3.55 15.36
C SER A 269 17.78 2.38 15.91
N PHE A 270 18.10 1.35 15.14
CA PHE A 270 18.96 0.25 15.62
C PHE A 270 20.41 0.70 15.82
N ILE A 271 20.94 1.51 14.90
CA ILE A 271 22.33 2.01 14.98
C ILE A 271 22.50 2.93 16.20
N LEU A 272 21.52 3.78 16.50
CA LEU A 272 21.50 4.56 17.75
C LEU A 272 21.43 3.68 19.00
N ARG A 273 20.63 2.60 18.98
CA ARG A 273 20.57 1.64 20.10
C ARG A 273 21.89 0.92 20.31
N CYS A 274 22.65 0.67 19.25
CA CYS A 274 24.03 0.19 19.36
C CYS A 274 24.89 1.18 20.14
N GLY A 275 24.68 2.48 19.95
CA GLY A 275 25.34 3.53 20.73
C GLY A 275 25.05 3.47 22.23
N LEU A 276 23.82 3.10 22.63
CA LEU A 276 23.49 2.86 24.05
C LEU A 276 24.22 1.65 24.62
N TRP A 277 24.37 0.59 23.82
CA TRP A 277 25.16 -0.58 24.23
C TRP A 277 26.63 -0.23 24.38
N LEU A 278 27.21 0.52 23.44
CA LEU A 278 28.58 1.01 23.53
C LEU A 278 28.78 1.87 24.78
N ALA A 279 27.89 2.85 25.02
CA ALA A 279 27.99 3.71 26.20
C ALA A 279 27.96 2.95 27.55
N ARG A 280 27.27 1.80 27.59
CA ARG A 280 27.15 0.98 28.80
C ARG A 280 28.31 -0.01 28.98
N GLU A 281 28.74 -0.67 27.91
CA GLU A 281 29.65 -1.83 27.99
C GLU A 281 31.06 -1.54 27.43
N HIS A 282 31.20 -0.55 26.55
CA HIS A 282 32.46 -0.15 25.87
C HIS A 282 32.54 1.38 25.70
N PRO A 283 32.53 2.17 26.80
CA PRO A 283 32.46 3.64 26.75
C PRO A 283 33.68 4.31 26.08
N GLU A 284 34.79 3.58 25.92
CA GLU A 284 35.97 3.98 25.17
C GLU A 284 35.73 4.04 23.65
N ILE A 285 34.72 3.34 23.13
CA ILE A 285 34.40 3.27 21.71
C ILE A 285 33.42 4.39 21.34
N ARG A 286 33.90 5.42 20.65
CA ARG A 286 33.10 6.62 20.29
C ARG A 286 32.80 6.75 18.80
N SER A 287 33.59 6.09 17.95
CA SER A 287 33.47 6.17 16.49
C SER A 287 33.47 4.78 15.82
N PRO A 288 32.97 4.64 14.59
CA PRO A 288 33.04 3.39 13.83
C PRO A 288 34.47 2.85 13.64
N SER A 289 35.47 3.73 13.48
CA SER A 289 36.88 3.36 13.31
C SER A 289 37.52 2.77 14.57
N ASP A 290 36.93 2.97 15.74
CA ASP A 290 37.44 2.44 17.00
C ASP A 290 37.13 0.95 17.14
N TRP A 291 36.10 0.45 16.44
CA TRP A 291 35.67 -0.96 16.51
C TRP A 291 36.74 -1.93 16.03
N THR A 292 36.87 -3.03 16.78
CA THR A 292 37.74 -4.17 16.45
C THR A 292 36.93 -5.43 16.17
N MET A 293 37.63 -6.51 15.80
CA MET A 293 37.00 -7.83 15.60
C MET A 293 36.39 -8.36 16.91
N GLU A 294 37.01 -8.09 18.07
CA GLU A 294 36.51 -8.48 19.39
C GLU A 294 35.21 -7.76 19.73
N ILE A 295 35.11 -6.46 19.43
CA ILE A 295 33.88 -5.67 19.65
C ILE A 295 32.74 -6.22 18.78
N CYS A 296 33.01 -6.63 17.54
CA CYS A 296 32.01 -7.26 16.67
C CYS A 296 31.46 -8.55 17.29
N ALA A 297 32.32 -9.43 17.80
CA ALA A 297 31.93 -10.67 18.45
C ALA A 297 31.14 -10.40 19.75
N SER A 298 31.59 -9.43 20.56
CA SER A 298 30.91 -8.99 21.78
C SER A 298 29.51 -8.46 21.49
N PHE A 299 29.36 -7.65 20.43
CA PHE A 299 28.08 -7.14 19.98
C PHE A 299 27.11 -8.27 19.58
N ILE A 300 27.54 -9.22 18.75
CA ILE A 300 26.69 -10.38 18.36
C ILE A 300 26.25 -11.16 19.59
N ALA A 301 27.17 -11.42 20.52
CA ALA A 301 26.87 -12.14 21.76
C ALA A 301 25.87 -11.38 22.64
N ALA A 302 26.01 -10.04 22.75
CA ALA A 302 25.08 -9.17 23.46
C ALA A 302 23.67 -9.23 22.85
N ILE A 303 23.54 -9.12 21.51
CA ILE A 303 22.25 -9.27 20.82
C ILE A 303 21.63 -10.66 21.05
N GLY A 304 22.45 -11.72 21.13
CA GLY A 304 21.99 -13.07 21.43
C GLY A 304 21.28 -13.16 22.79
N ARG A 305 21.79 -12.47 23.81
CA ARG A 305 21.26 -12.46 25.19
C ARG A 305 20.23 -11.35 25.46
N MET A 306 20.11 -10.40 24.55
CA MET A 306 19.29 -9.20 24.73
C MET A 306 17.80 -9.50 24.95
N LYS A 307 17.22 -8.76 25.90
CA LYS A 307 15.78 -8.74 26.17
C LYS A 307 15.08 -7.62 25.41
N VAL A 308 13.79 -7.80 25.14
CA VAL A 308 12.96 -6.77 24.53
C VAL A 308 12.95 -5.52 25.41
N ASP A 309 13.12 -4.36 24.78
CA ASP A 309 13.21 -3.01 25.37
C ASP A 309 14.44 -2.69 26.23
N GLU A 310 15.40 -3.61 26.34
CA GLU A 310 16.64 -3.39 27.13
C GLU A 310 17.46 -2.20 26.63
N LEU A 311 17.51 -1.99 25.31
CA LEU A 311 18.12 -0.82 24.66
C LEU A 311 17.05 0.04 23.98
N SER A 312 15.93 0.32 24.64
CA SER A 312 14.90 1.16 24.03
C SER A 312 15.28 2.65 24.07
N LEU A 313 15.31 3.30 22.91
CA LEU A 313 15.36 4.76 22.82
C LEU A 313 13.99 5.31 23.22
N GLY A 314 13.95 6.20 24.21
CA GLY A 314 12.74 6.92 24.59
C GLY A 314 12.13 7.72 23.43
N THR A 315 11.03 8.42 23.72
CA THR A 315 10.47 9.44 22.82
C THR A 315 10.09 10.66 23.65
N GLU A 316 9.89 11.81 23.01
CA GLU A 316 9.33 13.03 23.65
C GLU A 316 8.01 12.77 24.39
N ARG A 317 7.31 11.66 24.08
CA ARG A 317 6.05 11.23 24.71
C ARG A 317 6.23 10.09 25.73
N GLY A 318 7.46 9.83 26.15
CA GLY A 318 7.84 8.74 27.07
C GLY A 318 8.35 7.48 26.38
N VAL A 319 8.74 6.49 27.19
CA VAL A 319 9.24 5.18 26.71
C VAL A 319 8.05 4.27 26.42
N ARG A 320 7.81 3.93 25.15
CA ARG A 320 6.81 2.92 24.80
C ARG A 320 7.36 1.54 25.15
N ARG A 321 6.75 0.87 26.15
CA ARG A 321 7.07 -0.51 26.50
C ARG A 321 6.25 -1.50 25.68
N SER A 322 6.91 -2.54 25.20
CA SER A 322 6.32 -3.70 24.56
C SER A 322 5.64 -4.58 25.61
N PRO A 323 4.54 -5.27 25.27
CA PRO A 323 3.97 -6.31 26.13
C PRO A 323 4.97 -7.43 26.48
N ARG A 324 5.97 -7.66 25.62
CA ARG A 324 7.03 -8.66 25.79
C ARG A 324 8.29 -8.11 26.46
N SER A 325 8.22 -6.92 27.08
CA SER A 325 9.35 -6.29 27.75
C SER A 325 9.97 -7.26 28.77
N GLY A 326 11.30 -7.42 28.73
CA GLY A 326 12.01 -8.37 29.60
C GLY A 326 12.08 -9.81 29.09
N GLU A 327 11.31 -10.19 28.06
CA GLU A 327 11.46 -11.48 27.38
C GLU A 327 12.63 -11.46 26.38
N PRO A 328 13.21 -12.62 26.03
CA PRO A 328 14.21 -12.71 24.97
C PRO A 328 13.70 -12.20 23.61
N MET A 329 14.59 -11.53 22.87
CA MET A 329 14.31 -11.10 21.50
C MET A 329 14.04 -12.30 20.57
N LEU A 330 13.16 -12.10 19.57
CA LEU A 330 12.93 -13.10 18.53
C LEU A 330 14.09 -13.16 17.54
N PRO A 331 14.34 -14.33 16.91
CA PRO A 331 15.42 -14.51 15.94
C PRO A 331 15.47 -13.44 14.85
N ASN A 332 14.33 -13.16 14.20
CA ASN A 332 14.25 -12.13 13.15
C ASN A 332 14.58 -10.71 13.66
N SER A 333 14.23 -10.39 14.90
CA SER A 333 14.58 -9.09 15.50
C SER A 333 16.07 -8.98 15.77
N ARG A 334 16.71 -10.06 16.24
CA ARG A 334 18.17 -10.15 16.42
C ARG A 334 18.90 -10.00 15.09
N ALA A 335 18.49 -10.77 14.08
CA ALA A 335 19.04 -10.68 12.73
C ALA A 335 18.88 -9.28 12.12
N GLY A 336 17.72 -8.64 12.33
CA GLY A 336 17.46 -7.28 11.88
C GLY A 336 18.36 -6.24 12.54
N PHE A 337 18.66 -6.39 13.84
CA PHE A 337 19.58 -5.51 14.56
C PHE A 337 21.01 -5.68 14.02
N VAL A 338 21.51 -6.91 13.94
CA VAL A 338 22.85 -7.21 13.38
C VAL A 338 22.96 -6.69 11.94
N TYR A 339 21.93 -6.87 11.12
CA TYR A 339 21.89 -6.34 9.75
C TYR A 339 22.02 -4.81 9.71
N ALA A 340 21.33 -4.08 10.58
CA ALA A 340 21.38 -2.62 10.59
C ALA A 340 22.79 -2.09 10.93
N VAL A 341 23.44 -2.66 11.95
CA VAL A 341 24.80 -2.27 12.35
C VAL A 341 25.81 -2.69 11.28
N ARG A 342 25.72 -3.91 10.74
CA ARG A 342 26.57 -4.35 9.64
C ARG A 342 26.49 -3.42 8.44
N ARG A 343 25.27 -3.02 8.05
CA ARG A 343 25.07 -2.11 6.93
C ARG A 343 25.66 -0.73 7.21
N PHE A 344 25.44 -0.18 8.39
CA PHE A 344 26.04 1.09 8.80
C PHE A 344 27.56 1.07 8.69
N MET A 345 28.21 0.03 9.20
CA MET A 345 29.66 -0.12 9.11
C MET A 345 30.13 -0.30 7.66
N PHE A 346 29.39 -1.07 6.86
CA PHE A 346 29.69 -1.24 5.44
C PHE A 346 29.57 0.08 4.67
N ASP A 347 28.50 0.84 4.89
CA ASP A 347 28.26 2.14 4.25
C ASP A 347 29.30 3.18 4.72
N TYR A 348 29.72 3.15 5.99
CA TYR A 348 30.77 4.03 6.53
C TYR A 348 32.10 3.88 5.77
N GLU A 349 32.55 2.64 5.55
CA GLU A 349 33.78 2.36 4.82
C GLU A 349 33.63 2.59 3.31
N LEU A 350 32.49 2.17 2.73
CA LEU A 350 32.20 2.35 1.31
C LEU A 350 32.13 3.83 0.90
N TRP A 351 31.64 4.70 1.77
CA TRP A 351 31.58 6.14 1.54
C TRP A 351 32.85 6.88 1.97
N GLU A 352 33.92 6.14 2.25
CA GLU A 352 35.25 6.67 2.57
C GLU A 352 35.24 7.64 3.78
N TRP A 353 34.33 7.44 4.73
CA TRP A 353 34.30 8.27 5.95
C TRP A 353 35.41 7.92 6.93
N GLY A 354 35.94 6.72 6.82
CA GLY A 354 37.11 6.23 7.54
C GLY A 354 37.37 4.77 7.20
N ARG A 355 38.45 4.22 7.74
CA ARG A 355 38.87 2.83 7.51
C ARG A 355 38.54 1.97 8.73
N LEU A 356 37.94 0.80 8.50
CA LEU A 356 37.63 -0.14 9.57
C LEU A 356 38.79 -1.12 9.80
N LYS A 357 38.92 -1.59 11.05
CA LYS A 357 39.91 -2.62 11.44
C LYS A 357 39.41 -4.05 11.23
N PHE A 358 38.21 -4.20 10.65
CA PHE A 358 37.52 -5.48 10.45
C PHE A 358 36.69 -5.41 9.18
N SER A 359 36.34 -6.56 8.61
CA SER A 359 35.37 -6.65 7.51
C SER A 359 33.93 -6.76 8.04
N PRO A 360 33.02 -5.80 7.78
CA PRO A 360 31.62 -5.87 8.22
C PRO A 360 30.88 -7.10 7.68
N ALA A 361 31.17 -7.52 6.44
CA ALA A 361 30.51 -8.66 5.82
C ALA A 361 30.82 -9.99 6.53
N ARG A 362 32.05 -10.15 7.04
CA ARG A 362 32.50 -11.36 7.73
C ARG A 362 32.20 -11.32 9.22
N HIS A 363 32.65 -10.27 9.91
CA HIS A 363 32.64 -10.18 11.37
C HIS A 363 31.31 -9.73 11.97
N LEU A 364 30.43 -9.11 11.18
CA LEU A 364 29.03 -8.80 11.55
C LEU A 364 28.03 -9.64 10.75
N SER A 365 28.46 -10.82 10.29
CA SER A 365 27.57 -11.79 9.65
C SER A 365 26.53 -12.29 10.65
N THR A 366 25.30 -12.50 10.17
CA THR A 366 24.23 -13.02 11.04
C THR A 366 24.46 -14.52 11.27
N PRO A 367 24.66 -14.97 12.53
CA PRO A 367 24.94 -16.37 12.83
C PRO A 367 23.89 -17.31 12.26
N ASP A 368 24.33 -18.46 11.77
CA ASP A 368 23.44 -19.51 11.27
C ASP A 368 23.02 -20.46 12.40
N THR A 369 22.31 -19.89 13.38
CA THR A 369 21.81 -20.64 14.54
C THR A 369 20.31 -20.40 14.74
N PRO A 370 19.58 -21.33 15.37
CA PRO A 370 18.15 -21.14 15.69
C PRO A 370 17.85 -19.86 16.48
N LEU A 371 18.86 -19.35 17.21
CA LEU A 371 18.77 -18.13 17.99
C LEU A 371 18.61 -16.88 17.11
N PHE A 372 19.22 -16.87 15.92
CA PHE A 372 19.22 -15.73 14.97
C PHE A 372 18.39 -15.99 13.72
N ARG A 373 18.15 -17.25 13.35
CA ARG A 373 17.35 -17.62 12.18
C ARG A 373 16.24 -18.57 12.57
N GLN A 374 15.02 -18.21 12.20
CA GLN A 374 13.87 -19.10 12.27
C GLN A 374 13.53 -19.55 10.85
N GLY A 375 13.37 -20.86 10.63
CA GLY A 375 12.91 -21.38 9.35
C GLY A 375 11.60 -20.71 8.92
N VAL A 376 11.46 -20.42 7.62
CA VAL A 376 10.25 -19.81 7.07
C VAL A 376 9.15 -20.87 7.06
N ASN A 377 8.24 -20.80 8.03
CA ASN A 377 7.01 -21.56 8.03
C ASN A 377 5.86 -20.65 7.58
N PRO A 378 5.37 -20.75 6.33
CA PRO A 378 4.21 -19.99 5.90
C PRO A 378 3.01 -20.41 6.75
N ARG A 379 2.59 -19.50 7.63
CA ARG A 379 1.43 -19.66 8.49
C ARG A 379 0.15 -19.52 7.66
N VAL A 380 -0.15 -20.54 6.86
CA VAL A 380 -1.39 -20.62 6.09
C VAL A 380 -2.59 -20.57 7.04
N ILE A 381 -3.65 -19.90 6.59
CA ILE A 381 -4.99 -19.96 7.20
C ILE A 381 -5.53 -21.38 7.01
N ASP A 382 -6.20 -21.91 8.02
CA ASP A 382 -6.80 -23.24 7.97
C ASP A 382 -7.76 -23.37 6.78
N ASP A 383 -7.67 -24.48 6.04
CA ASP A 383 -8.38 -24.67 4.77
C ASP A 383 -9.90 -24.41 4.86
N PRO A 384 -10.63 -24.89 5.89
CA PRO A 384 -12.07 -24.59 6.02
C PRO A 384 -12.35 -23.10 6.21
N VAL A 385 -11.49 -22.39 6.94
CA VAL A 385 -11.62 -20.94 7.16
C VAL A 385 -11.29 -20.19 5.88
N TRP A 386 -10.21 -20.57 5.18
CA TRP A 386 -9.82 -19.95 3.91
C TRP A 386 -10.92 -20.08 2.85
N LEU A 387 -11.51 -21.27 2.68
CA LEU A 387 -12.60 -21.48 1.73
C LEU A 387 -13.84 -20.63 2.05
N LYS A 388 -14.20 -20.51 3.33
CA LYS A 388 -15.28 -19.61 3.76
C LYS A 388 -14.98 -18.14 3.48
N LEU A 389 -13.73 -17.70 3.63
CA LEU A 389 -13.31 -16.34 3.30
C LEU A 389 -13.34 -16.07 1.77
N VAL A 390 -12.94 -17.05 0.96
CA VAL A 390 -13.07 -16.98 -0.51
C VAL A 390 -14.54 -16.83 -0.89
N TRP A 391 -15.42 -17.67 -0.34
CA TRP A 391 -16.87 -17.56 -0.53
C TRP A 391 -17.40 -16.19 -0.08
N ALA A 392 -17.03 -15.72 1.10
CA ALA A 392 -17.47 -14.43 1.63
C ALA A 392 -17.03 -13.27 0.74
N SER A 393 -15.84 -13.34 0.13
CA SER A 393 -15.34 -12.28 -0.75
C SER A 393 -16.21 -12.05 -1.98
N LEU A 394 -16.88 -13.09 -2.46
CA LEU A 394 -17.83 -13.03 -3.59
C LEU A 394 -19.25 -12.66 -3.16
N ASN A 395 -19.56 -12.69 -1.86
CA ASN A 395 -20.91 -12.59 -1.30
C ASN A 395 -21.08 -11.43 -0.31
N LEU A 396 -20.16 -10.45 -0.30
CA LEU A 396 -20.30 -9.24 0.50
C LEU A 396 -21.48 -8.37 0.03
N ARG A 397 -22.23 -7.83 0.99
CA ARG A 397 -23.41 -7.00 0.81
C ARG A 397 -23.27 -5.68 1.58
N GLN A 398 -24.20 -4.75 1.32
CA GLN A 398 -24.22 -3.44 1.98
C GLN A 398 -24.35 -3.56 3.52
N GLU A 399 -25.12 -4.54 3.99
CA GLU A 399 -25.32 -4.84 5.42
C GLU A 399 -24.05 -5.28 6.16
N ASP A 400 -23.05 -5.78 5.44
CA ASP A 400 -21.79 -6.27 6.04
C ASP A 400 -20.79 -5.13 6.35
N LEU A 401 -21.10 -3.89 5.95
CA LEU A 401 -20.21 -2.75 6.14
C LEU A 401 -20.19 -2.29 7.60
N LEU A 402 -19.03 -2.38 8.26
CA LEU A 402 -18.81 -1.84 9.62
C LEU A 402 -19.05 -0.32 9.72
N SER A 403 -18.92 0.41 8.62
CA SER A 403 -19.17 1.85 8.55
C SER A 403 -19.35 2.30 7.11
N GLU A 404 -20.50 2.91 6.79
CA GLU A 404 -20.74 3.52 5.48
C GLU A 404 -19.98 4.82 5.22
N ILE A 405 -19.21 5.29 6.21
CA ILE A 405 -18.62 6.63 6.19
C ILE A 405 -17.32 6.65 5.39
N HIS A 406 -16.60 5.52 5.33
CA HIS A 406 -15.19 5.52 4.92
C HIS A 406 -14.95 5.11 3.46
N TYR A 407 -15.49 3.96 3.01
CA TYR A 407 -15.30 3.44 1.66
C TYR A 407 -16.60 2.79 1.14
N PRO A 408 -16.87 2.84 -0.18
CA PRO A 408 -18.05 2.20 -0.77
C PRO A 408 -17.92 0.68 -0.84
N LEU A 409 -19.06 -0.02 -0.97
CA LEU A 409 -19.12 -1.49 -1.00
C LEU A 409 -18.31 -2.07 -2.17
N SER A 410 -18.53 -1.55 -3.37
CA SER A 410 -17.85 -1.96 -4.61
C SER A 410 -16.33 -2.00 -4.48
N MET A 411 -15.76 -0.97 -3.83
CA MET A 411 -14.34 -0.87 -3.53
C MET A 411 -13.86 -1.98 -2.58
N LEU A 412 -14.60 -2.25 -1.50
CA LEU A 412 -14.25 -3.30 -0.53
C LEU A 412 -14.40 -4.70 -1.14
N GLN A 413 -15.43 -4.92 -1.98
CA GLN A 413 -15.60 -6.16 -2.75
C GLN A 413 -14.39 -6.39 -3.67
N ALA A 414 -13.99 -5.38 -4.45
CA ALA A 414 -12.81 -5.48 -5.31
C ALA A 414 -11.52 -5.78 -4.50
N MET A 415 -11.32 -5.14 -3.34
CA MET A 415 -10.20 -5.46 -2.46
C MET A 415 -10.24 -6.89 -1.93
N ALA A 416 -11.40 -7.34 -1.47
CA ALA A 416 -11.59 -8.68 -0.92
C ALA A 416 -11.28 -9.75 -1.97
N VAL A 417 -11.84 -9.60 -3.17
CA VAL A 417 -11.65 -10.55 -4.29
C VAL A 417 -10.21 -10.57 -4.77
N ILE A 418 -9.55 -9.41 -4.92
CA ILE A 418 -8.12 -9.38 -5.29
C ILE A 418 -7.28 -10.05 -4.19
N TRP A 419 -7.59 -9.82 -2.91
CA TRP A 419 -6.84 -10.41 -1.81
C TRP A 419 -6.96 -11.94 -1.77
N THR A 420 -8.16 -12.49 -2.00
CA THR A 420 -8.41 -13.94 -1.96
C THR A 420 -7.98 -14.66 -3.25
N HIS A 421 -8.17 -14.05 -4.42
CA HIS A 421 -7.95 -14.72 -5.71
C HIS A 421 -6.62 -14.38 -6.40
N ALA A 422 -5.97 -13.26 -6.05
CA ALA A 422 -4.73 -12.84 -6.71
C ALA A 422 -3.49 -12.96 -5.82
N GLY A 423 -3.57 -13.39 -4.56
CA GLY A 423 -2.39 -13.69 -3.72
C GLY A 423 -1.33 -12.56 -3.67
N LEU A 424 -1.74 -11.30 -3.76
CA LEU A 424 -0.83 -10.16 -3.80
C LEU A 424 -0.29 -9.83 -2.40
N ARG A 425 0.91 -9.25 -2.33
CA ARG A 425 1.34 -8.58 -1.08
C ARG A 425 0.47 -7.35 -0.88
N GLN A 426 0.22 -6.99 0.39
CA GLN A 426 -0.56 -5.80 0.75
C GLN A 426 -0.09 -4.54 0.00
N ASN A 427 1.22 -4.27 -0.03
CA ASN A 427 1.77 -3.11 -0.76
C ASN A 427 1.61 -3.19 -2.29
N GLU A 428 1.50 -4.38 -2.87
CA GLU A 428 1.25 -4.56 -4.31
C GLU A 428 -0.21 -4.26 -4.61
N LEU A 429 -1.13 -4.82 -3.80
CA LEU A 429 -2.58 -4.56 -3.89
C LEU A 429 -2.87 -3.07 -3.77
N MET A 430 -2.28 -2.37 -2.78
CA MET A 430 -2.52 -0.94 -2.56
C MET A 430 -2.03 -0.05 -3.71
N ARG A 431 -1.11 -0.55 -4.55
CA ARG A 431 -0.46 0.22 -5.62
C ARG A 431 -0.91 -0.19 -7.01
N LEU A 432 -1.91 -1.07 -7.12
CA LEU A 432 -2.53 -1.37 -8.41
C LEU A 432 -3.05 -0.08 -9.05
N THR A 433 -2.83 0.08 -10.36
CA THR A 433 -3.34 1.20 -11.15
C THR A 433 -4.77 0.93 -11.63
N ALA A 434 -5.53 1.96 -11.98
CA ALA A 434 -6.91 1.79 -12.45
C ALA A 434 -7.02 0.89 -13.71
N GLY A 435 -5.99 0.88 -14.56
CA GLY A 435 -5.87 -0.01 -15.74
C GLY A 435 -5.05 -1.28 -15.49
N CYS A 436 -5.00 -1.78 -14.25
CA CYS A 436 -4.13 -2.91 -13.93
C CYS A 436 -4.60 -4.25 -14.48
N ILE A 437 -5.83 -4.37 -15.00
CA ILE A 437 -6.41 -5.66 -15.38
C ILE A 437 -6.92 -5.65 -16.82
N ILE A 438 -6.47 -6.63 -17.60
CA ILE A 438 -6.76 -6.76 -19.03
C ILE A 438 -7.45 -8.12 -19.24
N PRO A 439 -8.63 -8.18 -19.89
CA PRO A 439 -9.29 -9.46 -20.17
C PRO A 439 -8.49 -10.31 -21.15
N GLN A 440 -8.58 -11.63 -21.02
CA GLN A 440 -8.14 -12.55 -22.07
C GLN A 440 -9.05 -12.37 -23.29
N SER A 441 -8.51 -11.87 -24.41
CA SER A 441 -9.26 -11.61 -25.65
C SER A 441 -9.35 -12.81 -26.58
N GLU A 442 -8.38 -13.73 -26.51
CA GLU A 442 -8.25 -14.86 -27.44
C GLU A 442 -8.29 -16.19 -26.69
N ASP A 443 -8.73 -17.23 -27.39
CA ASP A 443 -8.71 -18.60 -26.91
C ASP A 443 -7.25 -19.07 -26.74
N ILE A 444 -6.97 -19.80 -25.65
CA ILE A 444 -5.64 -20.39 -25.42
C ILE A 444 -5.72 -21.88 -25.69
N ASN A 445 -5.05 -22.34 -26.74
CA ASN A 445 -4.88 -23.75 -27.05
C ASN A 445 -3.74 -24.32 -26.22
N ARG A 446 -4.01 -25.39 -25.48
CA ARG A 446 -3.01 -26.09 -24.65
C ARG A 446 -2.38 -27.24 -25.42
N ASP A 447 -1.18 -27.63 -25.01
CA ASP A 447 -0.43 -28.75 -25.61
C ASP A 447 -1.16 -30.10 -25.50
N ASP A 448 -2.12 -30.22 -24.57
CA ASP A 448 -2.98 -31.39 -24.38
C ASP A 448 -4.22 -31.42 -25.31
N GLY A 449 -4.35 -30.44 -26.22
CA GLY A 449 -5.46 -30.31 -27.16
C GLY A 449 -6.72 -29.66 -26.58
N SER A 450 -6.72 -29.26 -25.30
CA SER A 450 -7.83 -28.52 -24.71
C SER A 450 -7.72 -27.00 -24.93
N THR A 451 -8.86 -26.33 -25.10
CA THR A 451 -8.92 -24.89 -25.33
C THR A 451 -9.52 -24.18 -24.11
N ILE A 452 -8.87 -23.10 -23.67
CA ILE A 452 -9.40 -22.18 -22.66
C ILE A 452 -10.09 -21.03 -23.38
N PRO A 453 -11.43 -20.91 -23.31
CA PRO A 453 -12.15 -19.86 -24.03
C PRO A 453 -11.75 -18.45 -23.59
N ALA A 454 -11.80 -17.50 -24.52
CA ALA A 454 -11.64 -16.08 -24.25
C ALA A 454 -12.58 -15.64 -23.12
N GLY A 455 -12.09 -14.75 -22.25
CA GLY A 455 -12.83 -14.29 -21.08
C GLY A 455 -12.82 -15.22 -19.87
N THR A 456 -12.16 -16.38 -19.92
CA THR A 456 -12.02 -17.28 -18.74
C THR A 456 -11.11 -16.67 -17.67
N LEU A 457 -10.00 -16.06 -18.10
CA LEU A 457 -9.04 -15.40 -17.21
C LEU A 457 -8.81 -13.93 -17.61
N CYS A 458 -8.06 -13.24 -16.78
CA CYS A 458 -7.56 -11.90 -17.06
C CYS A 458 -6.11 -11.77 -16.60
N TYR A 459 -5.39 -10.85 -17.22
CA TYR A 459 -4.00 -10.54 -16.94
C TYR A 459 -3.92 -9.34 -15.99
N LEU A 460 -3.34 -9.58 -14.82
CA LEU A 460 -3.16 -8.57 -13.78
C LEU A 460 -1.72 -8.04 -13.80
N ASN A 461 -1.58 -6.75 -14.07
CA ASN A 461 -0.34 -5.98 -14.01
C ASN A 461 -0.02 -5.64 -12.56
N VAL A 462 0.95 -6.34 -11.98
CA VAL A 462 1.39 -6.16 -10.60
C VAL A 462 2.58 -5.18 -10.55
N PRO A 463 2.48 -4.07 -9.79
CA PRO A 463 3.55 -3.08 -9.69
C PRO A 463 4.77 -3.63 -8.96
N ALA A 464 5.94 -3.01 -9.20
CA ALA A 464 7.20 -3.46 -8.61
C ALA A 464 7.16 -3.59 -7.07
N GLY A 465 7.58 -4.75 -6.58
CA GLY A 465 7.56 -5.17 -5.18
C GLY A 465 8.77 -4.72 -4.35
N LYS A 466 8.96 -5.33 -3.18
CA LYS A 466 10.18 -5.13 -2.35
C LYS A 466 11.40 -5.78 -3.02
N THR A 467 11.16 -6.91 -3.69
CA THR A 467 12.19 -7.81 -4.24
C THR A 467 11.89 -8.22 -5.69
N SER A 468 10.73 -7.86 -6.23
CA SER A 468 10.28 -8.26 -7.57
C SER A 468 10.14 -7.04 -8.47
N LYS A 469 10.54 -7.20 -9.74
CA LYS A 469 10.21 -6.26 -10.82
C LYS A 469 8.69 -6.23 -11.03
N ALA A 470 8.19 -5.23 -11.75
CA ALA A 470 6.80 -5.27 -12.21
C ALA A 470 6.61 -6.52 -13.09
N PHE A 471 5.46 -7.19 -12.96
CA PHE A 471 5.19 -8.42 -13.67
C PHE A 471 3.69 -8.59 -13.92
N VAL A 472 3.36 -9.42 -14.89
CA VAL A 472 1.98 -9.73 -15.27
C VAL A 472 1.68 -11.16 -14.83
N LYS A 473 0.47 -11.41 -14.35
CA LYS A 473 0.04 -12.78 -14.05
C LYS A 473 -1.42 -13.05 -14.38
N PRO A 474 -1.76 -14.30 -14.74
CA PRO A 474 -3.13 -14.70 -14.96
C PRO A 474 -3.88 -14.82 -13.63
N VAL A 475 -5.11 -14.31 -13.59
CA VAL A 475 -6.07 -14.47 -12.49
C VAL A 475 -7.47 -14.74 -13.08
N SER A 476 -8.38 -15.32 -12.30
CA SER A 476 -9.75 -15.60 -12.76
C SER A 476 -10.47 -14.32 -13.20
N ALA A 477 -11.29 -14.39 -14.25
CA ALA A 477 -12.10 -13.28 -14.75
C ALA A 477 -13.05 -12.68 -13.70
N VAL A 478 -13.36 -13.42 -12.63
CA VAL A 478 -14.11 -12.89 -11.48
C VAL A 478 -13.44 -11.65 -10.88
N VAL A 479 -12.10 -11.60 -10.87
CA VAL A 479 -11.36 -10.44 -10.36
C VAL A 479 -11.67 -9.20 -11.19
N LYS A 480 -11.71 -9.34 -12.53
CA LYS A 480 -12.04 -8.24 -13.44
C LYS A 480 -13.46 -7.73 -13.21
N LYS A 481 -14.43 -8.62 -13.04
CA LYS A 481 -15.84 -8.26 -12.75
C LYS A 481 -15.94 -7.27 -11.58
N TYR A 482 -15.32 -7.58 -10.43
CA TYR A 482 -15.41 -6.70 -9.26
C TYR A 482 -14.56 -5.43 -9.39
N VAL A 483 -13.43 -5.50 -10.12
CA VAL A 483 -12.66 -4.31 -10.48
C VAL A 483 -13.50 -3.35 -11.34
N ASP A 484 -14.21 -3.86 -12.35
CA ASP A 484 -15.05 -3.06 -13.23
C ASP A 484 -16.23 -2.43 -12.48
N ILE A 485 -16.88 -3.16 -11.56
CA ILE A 485 -17.92 -2.62 -10.67
C ILE A 485 -17.39 -1.43 -9.86
N TRP A 486 -16.19 -1.56 -9.29
CA TRP A 486 -15.57 -0.45 -8.57
C TRP A 486 -15.19 0.70 -9.50
N LEU A 487 -14.58 0.43 -10.66
CA LEU A 487 -14.20 1.47 -11.61
C LEU A 487 -15.40 2.28 -12.10
N ALA A 488 -16.57 1.67 -12.25
CA ALA A 488 -17.81 2.35 -12.62
C ALA A 488 -18.30 3.34 -11.54
N GLU A 489 -18.05 3.07 -10.26
CA GLU A 489 -18.43 3.95 -9.14
C GLU A 489 -17.29 4.90 -8.70
N ARG A 490 -16.06 4.60 -9.12
CA ARG A 490 -14.86 5.33 -8.70
C ARG A 490 -14.93 6.76 -9.26
N PRO A 491 -14.83 7.80 -8.41
CA PRO A 491 -14.88 9.18 -8.90
C PRO A 491 -13.76 9.50 -9.90
N GLU A 492 -14.13 10.09 -11.04
CA GLU A 492 -13.24 10.32 -12.20
C GLU A 492 -12.24 11.46 -11.97
N GLU A 493 -12.67 12.55 -11.31
CA GLU A 493 -11.89 13.78 -11.10
C GLU A 493 -10.77 13.65 -10.04
N GLN A 494 -10.43 12.44 -9.64
CA GLN A 494 -9.40 12.20 -8.64
C GLN A 494 -8.00 12.30 -9.25
N ALA A 495 -7.22 13.29 -8.80
CA ALA A 495 -5.86 13.55 -9.25
C ALA A 495 -4.92 12.34 -9.12
N ALA A 496 -3.96 12.22 -10.04
CA ALA A 496 -2.91 11.21 -9.97
C ALA A 496 -2.01 11.44 -8.74
N LEU A 497 -1.68 10.36 -8.06
CA LEU A 497 -0.83 10.37 -6.86
C LEU A 497 0.57 9.90 -7.21
N THR A 498 1.58 10.41 -6.50
CA THR A 498 2.96 9.97 -6.68
C THR A 498 3.11 8.58 -6.06
N ASP A 499 3.57 7.62 -6.86
CA ASP A 499 3.99 6.32 -6.36
C ASP A 499 5.34 6.46 -5.64
N GLU A 500 5.36 6.17 -4.34
CA GLU A 500 6.58 6.22 -3.51
C GLU A 500 7.72 5.32 -4.02
N ARG A 501 7.48 4.37 -4.94
CA ARG A 501 8.54 3.48 -5.45
C ARG A 501 9.04 3.80 -6.84
N THR A 502 8.18 4.23 -7.75
CA THR A 502 8.58 4.57 -9.12
C THR A 502 8.79 6.07 -9.28
N GLY A 503 8.24 6.89 -8.39
CA GLY A 503 8.21 8.35 -8.52
C GLY A 503 7.16 8.87 -9.50
N GLU A 504 6.52 7.96 -10.26
CA GLU A 504 5.55 8.30 -11.29
C GLU A 504 4.23 8.78 -10.70
N LYS A 505 3.51 9.61 -11.47
CA LYS A 505 2.14 10.01 -11.17
C LYS A 505 1.18 8.96 -11.72
N VAL A 506 0.52 8.23 -10.83
CA VAL A 506 -0.40 7.14 -11.19
C VAL A 506 -1.79 7.36 -10.59
N ARG A 507 -2.82 6.92 -11.33
CA ARG A 507 -4.17 6.79 -10.81
C ARG A 507 -4.30 5.41 -10.17
N PHE A 508 -4.22 5.35 -8.84
CA PHE A 508 -4.39 4.08 -8.14
C PHE A 508 -5.83 3.56 -8.31
N LEU A 509 -5.94 2.24 -8.48
CA LEU A 509 -7.21 1.51 -8.46
C LEU A 509 -7.95 1.84 -7.17
N PHE A 510 -7.27 1.66 -6.04
CA PHE A 510 -7.83 1.95 -4.72
C PHE A 510 -7.51 3.37 -4.25
N GLN A 511 -8.25 4.32 -4.82
CA GLN A 511 -8.21 5.74 -4.46
C GLN A 511 -9.63 6.25 -4.30
N TYR A 512 -9.90 6.89 -3.16
CA TYR A 512 -11.22 7.45 -2.85
C TYR A 512 -11.04 8.77 -2.11
N ARG A 513 -11.84 9.79 -2.46
CA ARG A 513 -11.75 11.14 -1.87
C ARG A 513 -10.38 11.79 -2.11
N GLY A 514 -9.79 11.53 -3.27
CA GLY A 514 -8.47 12.06 -3.65
C GLY A 514 -7.31 11.51 -2.81
N LYS A 515 -7.50 10.40 -2.08
CA LYS A 515 -6.51 9.83 -1.18
C LYS A 515 -6.22 8.37 -1.50
N PRO A 516 -4.96 7.93 -1.28
CA PRO A 516 -4.70 6.51 -1.20
C PRO A 516 -5.38 5.98 0.06
N VAL A 517 -5.87 4.76 0.00
CA VAL A 517 -6.53 4.17 1.15
C VAL A 517 -5.56 3.82 2.27
N GLY A 518 -6.12 3.63 3.47
CA GLY A 518 -5.35 3.37 4.68
C GLY A 518 -4.44 2.14 4.54
N ARG A 519 -3.19 2.25 5.00
CA ARG A 519 -2.20 1.17 4.91
C ARG A 519 -2.73 -0.13 5.51
N ASP A 520 -3.44 -0.08 6.63
CA ASP A 520 -3.92 -1.27 7.35
C ASP A 520 -5.34 -1.72 6.98
N ILE A 521 -5.91 -1.21 5.88
CA ILE A 521 -7.32 -1.48 5.51
C ILE A 521 -7.64 -2.97 5.37
N ILE A 522 -6.73 -3.77 4.82
CA ILE A 522 -6.96 -5.20 4.66
C ILE A 522 -7.09 -5.87 6.02
N ASN A 523 -6.19 -5.59 6.96
CA ASN A 523 -6.16 -6.24 8.27
C ASN A 523 -7.22 -5.70 9.23
N ARG A 524 -7.57 -4.41 9.15
CA ARG A 524 -8.47 -3.75 10.11
C ARG A 524 -9.90 -3.54 9.60
N THR A 525 -10.18 -3.88 8.35
CA THR A 525 -11.50 -3.64 7.75
C THR A 525 -11.91 -4.81 6.86
N VAL A 526 -11.15 -5.13 5.80
CA VAL A 526 -11.56 -6.18 4.85
C VAL A 526 -11.63 -7.55 5.51
N ILE A 527 -10.59 -7.96 6.26
CA ILE A 527 -10.56 -9.25 6.95
C ILE A 527 -11.69 -9.36 8.00
N PRO A 528 -11.87 -8.40 8.92
CA PRO A 528 -13.01 -8.42 9.86
C PRO A 528 -14.38 -8.55 9.18
N VAL A 529 -14.62 -7.78 8.11
CA VAL A 529 -15.88 -7.84 7.34
C VAL A 529 -16.08 -9.22 6.71
N LEU A 530 -15.02 -9.81 6.14
CA LEU A 530 -15.08 -11.16 5.57
C LEU A 530 -15.31 -12.23 6.65
N CYS A 531 -14.65 -12.13 7.80
CA CYS A 531 -14.82 -13.05 8.93
C CYS A 531 -16.27 -13.02 9.45
N ALA A 532 -16.82 -11.82 9.65
CA ALA A 532 -18.20 -11.64 10.06
C ALA A 532 -19.17 -12.26 9.05
N ARG A 533 -18.99 -12.00 7.74
CA ARG A 533 -19.83 -12.57 6.67
C ARG A 533 -19.73 -14.09 6.58
N ALA A 534 -18.53 -14.64 6.78
CA ALA A 534 -18.26 -16.07 6.74
C ALA A 534 -18.71 -16.82 8.01
N GLY A 535 -19.09 -16.10 9.08
CA GLY A 535 -19.38 -16.68 10.38
C GLY A 535 -18.15 -17.40 10.98
N VAL A 536 -16.96 -16.81 10.82
CA VAL A 536 -15.70 -17.34 11.37
C VAL A 536 -15.00 -16.29 12.24
N PRO A 537 -14.20 -16.69 13.25
CA PRO A 537 -13.44 -15.74 14.05
C PRO A 537 -12.35 -15.02 13.23
N GLU A 538 -11.84 -13.91 13.76
CA GLU A 538 -10.68 -13.18 13.18
C GLU A 538 -9.33 -13.88 13.43
N GLU A 539 -9.35 -15.03 14.09
CA GLU A 539 -8.22 -15.90 14.36
C GLU A 539 -8.57 -17.36 14.08
N ASP A 540 -7.56 -18.16 13.74
CA ASP A 540 -7.67 -19.60 13.54
C ASP A 540 -6.68 -20.35 14.44
N SER A 541 -6.47 -21.64 14.20
CA SER A 541 -5.55 -22.46 15.02
C SER A 541 -4.10 -21.94 15.05
N ARG A 542 -3.71 -21.04 14.13
CA ARG A 542 -2.36 -20.46 14.04
C ARG A 542 -2.34 -18.97 14.39
N GLY A 543 -3.40 -18.46 15.01
CA GLY A 543 -3.53 -17.09 15.53
C GLY A 543 -4.26 -16.13 14.59
N PRO A 544 -4.02 -14.81 14.69
CA PRO A 544 -4.77 -13.82 13.94
C PRO A 544 -4.65 -13.98 12.42
N ILE A 545 -5.76 -13.79 11.71
CA ILE A 545 -5.80 -13.77 10.25
C ILE A 545 -5.22 -12.43 9.78
N THR A 546 -4.29 -12.48 8.81
CA THR A 546 -3.64 -11.28 8.28
C THR A 546 -3.51 -11.35 6.78
N SER A 547 -3.31 -10.18 6.14
CA SER A 547 -3.12 -10.07 4.69
C SER A 547 -2.00 -10.98 4.18
N HIS A 548 -0.89 -11.06 4.92
CA HIS A 548 0.24 -11.92 4.55
C HIS A 548 -0.10 -13.42 4.66
N ARG A 549 -0.89 -13.82 5.66
CA ARG A 549 -1.37 -15.20 5.79
C ARG A 549 -2.34 -15.57 4.68
N GLY A 550 -3.21 -14.65 4.26
CA GLY A 550 -4.09 -14.86 3.10
C GLY A 550 -3.31 -15.07 1.80
N ARG A 551 -2.27 -14.26 1.55
CA ARG A 551 -1.35 -14.51 0.43
C ARG A 551 -0.73 -15.90 0.51
N ALA A 552 -0.24 -16.30 1.69
CA ALA A 552 0.35 -17.62 1.88
C ALA A 552 -0.64 -18.74 1.57
N SER A 553 -1.89 -18.63 2.04
CA SER A 553 -2.96 -19.57 1.73
C SER A 553 -3.28 -19.63 0.25
N ALA A 554 -3.37 -18.48 -0.45
CA ALA A 554 -3.61 -18.46 -1.89
C ALA A 554 -2.51 -19.19 -2.68
N VAL A 555 -1.24 -18.93 -2.35
CA VAL A 555 -0.10 -19.60 -3.02
C VAL A 555 -0.07 -21.09 -2.69
N THR A 556 -0.27 -21.47 -1.43
CA THR A 556 -0.29 -22.89 -1.02
C THR A 556 -1.48 -23.64 -1.62
N ALA A 557 -2.64 -23.01 -1.77
CA ALA A 557 -3.79 -23.61 -2.43
C ALA A 557 -3.47 -23.95 -3.90
N LEU A 558 -2.85 -23.02 -4.64
CA LEU A 558 -2.39 -23.27 -6.01
C LEU A 558 -1.30 -24.35 -6.07
N ALA A 559 -0.37 -24.36 -5.11
CA ALA A 559 0.69 -25.37 -5.01
C ALA A 559 0.15 -26.78 -4.73
N SER A 560 -1.03 -26.90 -4.13
CA SER A 560 -1.61 -28.16 -3.69
C SER A 560 -2.50 -28.83 -4.74
N VAL A 561 -2.74 -28.18 -5.88
CA VAL A 561 -3.54 -28.75 -6.97
C VAL A 561 -2.76 -29.89 -7.64
N PRO A 562 -3.28 -31.14 -7.65
CA PRO A 562 -2.64 -32.23 -8.38
C PRO A 562 -2.54 -31.88 -9.86
N GLN A 563 -1.34 -32.07 -10.46
CA GLN A 563 -1.06 -31.66 -11.85
C GLN A 563 -1.32 -30.16 -12.13
N GLY A 564 -1.24 -29.33 -11.10
CA GLY A 564 -1.31 -27.87 -11.22
C GLY A 564 0.01 -27.24 -11.69
N MET A 565 0.26 -26.00 -11.27
CA MET A 565 1.45 -25.24 -11.65
C MET A 565 2.74 -25.92 -11.14
N SER A 566 3.75 -25.99 -12.02
CA SER A 566 5.12 -26.33 -11.65
C SER A 566 5.72 -25.31 -10.68
N LEU A 567 6.83 -25.67 -10.00
CA LEU A 567 7.54 -24.76 -9.10
C LEU A 567 7.94 -23.45 -9.79
N TYR A 568 8.35 -23.51 -11.06
CA TYR A 568 8.75 -22.33 -11.83
C TYR A 568 7.54 -21.43 -12.15
N GLU A 569 6.44 -21.99 -12.63
CA GLU A 569 5.21 -21.22 -12.90
C GLU A 569 4.66 -20.59 -11.63
N LEU A 570 4.68 -21.33 -10.51
CA LEU A 570 4.26 -20.82 -9.21
C LEU A 570 5.18 -19.71 -8.71
N MET A 571 6.49 -19.79 -9.00
CA MET A 571 7.47 -18.72 -8.72
C MET A 571 7.15 -17.45 -9.52
N GLN A 572 6.83 -17.58 -10.81
CA GLN A 572 6.43 -16.46 -11.66
C GLN A 572 5.11 -15.85 -11.20
N TRP A 573 4.09 -16.68 -10.94
CA TRP A 573 2.78 -16.22 -10.48
C TRP A 573 2.83 -15.51 -9.12
N SER A 574 3.68 -15.97 -8.21
CA SER A 574 3.88 -15.35 -6.90
C SER A 574 4.82 -14.13 -6.95
N GLY A 575 5.59 -13.93 -8.02
CA GLY A 575 6.58 -12.86 -8.11
C GLY A 575 7.73 -13.06 -7.12
N HIS A 576 8.23 -14.28 -6.99
CA HIS A 576 9.43 -14.60 -6.22
C HIS A 576 10.67 -14.55 -7.11
N SER A 577 11.75 -13.94 -6.60
CA SER A 577 13.02 -13.85 -7.33
C SER A 577 13.91 -15.09 -7.16
N SER A 578 13.55 -16.00 -6.27
CA SER A 578 14.31 -17.21 -5.95
C SER A 578 13.37 -18.39 -5.72
N PRO A 579 13.68 -19.58 -6.28
CA PRO A 579 12.91 -20.80 -6.03
C PRO A 579 12.80 -21.16 -4.55
N GLN A 580 13.84 -20.85 -3.75
CA GLN A 580 13.86 -21.12 -2.30
C GLN A 580 12.65 -20.48 -1.59
N SER A 581 12.27 -19.27 -2.00
CA SER A 581 11.11 -18.58 -1.43
C SER A 581 9.79 -19.28 -1.75
N THR A 582 9.69 -19.90 -2.92
CA THR A 582 8.48 -20.64 -3.36
C THR A 582 8.40 -22.03 -2.74
N MET A 583 9.53 -22.71 -2.53
CA MET A 583 9.58 -24.05 -1.94
C MET A 583 8.92 -24.11 -0.56
N HIS A 584 8.94 -23.02 0.21
CA HIS A 584 8.26 -22.97 1.52
C HIS A 584 6.74 -23.21 1.44
N TYR A 585 6.11 -22.96 0.29
CA TYR A 585 4.66 -23.12 0.10
C TYR A 585 4.26 -24.51 -0.41
N ILE A 586 5.22 -25.31 -0.88
CA ILE A 586 4.99 -26.65 -1.41
C ILE A 586 5.06 -27.64 -0.26
N ARG A 587 3.93 -28.31 0.01
CA ARG A 587 3.89 -29.45 0.93
C ARG A 587 3.69 -30.72 0.12
N ILE A 588 4.76 -31.48 -0.07
CA ILE A 588 4.66 -32.77 -0.72
C ILE A 588 3.98 -33.74 0.25
N ARG A 589 2.78 -34.21 -0.09
CA ARG A 589 2.12 -35.27 0.68
C ARG A 589 2.87 -36.58 0.46
N PRO A 590 3.11 -37.42 1.49
CA PRO A 590 3.77 -38.71 1.30
C PRO A 590 3.11 -39.57 0.22
N THR A 591 1.78 -39.54 0.12
CA THR A 591 1.01 -40.24 -0.92
C THR A 591 1.27 -39.70 -2.32
N GLN A 592 1.42 -38.38 -2.48
CA GLN A 592 1.76 -37.76 -3.75
C GLN A 592 3.20 -38.07 -4.16
N LEU A 593 4.13 -38.10 -3.20
CA LEU A 593 5.51 -38.52 -3.43
C LEU A 593 5.54 -39.98 -3.90
N ALA A 594 4.83 -40.86 -3.21
CA ALA A 594 4.71 -42.27 -3.58
C ALA A 594 4.10 -42.45 -4.98
N ALA A 595 3.00 -41.75 -5.30
CA ALA A 595 2.39 -41.81 -6.62
C ALA A 595 3.31 -41.26 -7.73
N SER A 596 4.05 -40.17 -7.45
CA SER A 596 5.02 -39.60 -8.38
C SER A 596 6.21 -40.55 -8.59
N PHE A 597 6.67 -41.19 -7.52
CA PHE A 597 7.70 -42.22 -7.57
C PHE A 597 7.23 -43.40 -8.43
N VAL A 598 6.06 -43.98 -8.16
CA VAL A 598 5.51 -45.10 -8.97
C VAL A 598 5.34 -44.71 -10.43
N LYS A 599 4.93 -43.47 -10.73
CA LYS A 599 4.85 -42.98 -12.12
C LYS A 599 6.23 -42.90 -12.78
N ALA A 600 7.25 -42.40 -12.07
CA ALA A 600 8.62 -42.34 -12.56
C ALA A 600 9.23 -43.75 -12.70
N ASP A 601 8.92 -44.64 -11.77
CA ASP A 601 9.34 -46.04 -11.75
C ASP A 601 8.72 -46.84 -12.90
N ARG A 602 7.45 -46.59 -13.25
CA ARG A 602 6.81 -47.16 -14.45
C ARG A 602 7.52 -46.79 -15.76
N VAL A 603 8.17 -45.62 -15.85
CA VAL A 603 8.96 -45.24 -17.03
C VAL A 603 10.25 -46.07 -17.10
N ALA A 604 10.82 -46.49 -15.97
CA ALA A 604 11.89 -47.49 -15.95
C ALA A 604 11.40 -48.86 -16.45
N HIS A 605 10.12 -49.18 -16.27
CA HIS A 605 9.49 -50.46 -16.64
C HIS A 605 8.71 -50.46 -17.98
N MET A 606 8.86 -49.45 -18.84
CA MET A 606 8.13 -49.35 -20.12
C MET A 606 8.61 -50.31 -21.22
N ILE A 607 9.72 -51.03 -20.99
CA ILE A 607 10.12 -52.20 -21.77
C ILE A 607 9.72 -53.44 -20.97
N SER A 608 9.20 -54.48 -21.64
CA SER A 608 8.83 -55.74 -21.00
C SER A 608 10.03 -56.29 -20.22
N VAL A 609 9.97 -56.13 -18.90
CA VAL A 609 10.96 -56.69 -17.98
C VAL A 609 10.60 -58.15 -17.79
N LEU A 610 11.44 -59.04 -18.30
CA LEU A 610 11.34 -60.46 -17.99
C LEU A 610 12.06 -60.69 -16.66
N ILE A 611 11.33 -61.27 -15.71
CA ILE A 611 11.86 -61.71 -14.42
C ILE A 611 12.13 -63.19 -14.54
N ASP A 612 13.40 -63.57 -14.53
CA ASP A 612 13.81 -64.97 -14.55
C ASP A 612 13.74 -65.54 -13.13
N HIS A 613 12.89 -66.55 -12.95
CA HIS A 613 12.67 -67.23 -11.66
C HIS A 613 13.58 -68.46 -11.48
N ASP A 614 14.54 -68.71 -12.38
CA ASP A 614 15.51 -69.79 -12.22
C ASP A 614 16.35 -69.60 -10.93
N PRO A 615 16.32 -70.58 -10.00
CA PRO A 615 17.14 -70.56 -8.79
C PRO A 615 18.64 -70.40 -9.08
N ALA A 616 19.13 -70.82 -10.25
CA ALA A 616 20.52 -70.70 -10.66
C ALA A 616 20.92 -69.29 -11.14
N ALA A 617 19.95 -68.45 -11.53
CA ALA A 617 20.17 -67.07 -12.00
C ALA A 617 19.90 -66.02 -10.92
N THR A 618 19.54 -66.45 -9.71
CA THR A 618 19.19 -65.55 -8.59
C THR A 618 20.44 -64.85 -8.03
N SER A 619 20.42 -63.52 -8.02
CA SER A 619 21.48 -62.70 -7.42
C SER A 619 21.23 -62.47 -5.93
N LEU A 620 22.25 -61.95 -5.20
CA LEU A 620 22.11 -61.49 -3.81
C LEU A 620 20.96 -60.47 -3.59
N THR A 621 20.46 -59.84 -4.66
CA THR A 621 19.37 -58.85 -4.64
C THR A 621 18.02 -59.36 -5.16
N GLY A 622 17.89 -60.66 -5.46
CA GLY A 622 16.67 -61.27 -6.00
C GLY A 622 16.83 -61.79 -7.45
N PRO A 623 15.72 -62.20 -8.09
CA PRO A 623 15.72 -62.76 -9.45
C PRO A 623 16.29 -61.77 -10.47
N ALA A 624 17.02 -62.29 -11.47
CA ALA A 624 17.65 -61.47 -12.49
C ALA A 624 16.60 -60.77 -13.37
N THR A 625 16.78 -59.47 -13.61
CA THR A 625 15.88 -58.65 -14.43
C THR A 625 16.51 -58.37 -15.78
N TYR A 626 15.77 -58.69 -16.85
CA TYR A 626 16.19 -58.50 -18.23
C TYR A 626 15.25 -57.54 -18.95
N TYR A 627 15.79 -56.55 -19.66
CA TYR A 627 15.04 -55.65 -20.53
C TYR A 627 15.02 -56.19 -21.96
N ASP A 628 13.84 -56.51 -22.51
CA ASP A 628 13.71 -57.01 -23.89
C ASP A 628 13.88 -55.88 -24.93
N LEU A 629 14.90 -55.97 -25.77
CA LEU A 629 15.20 -55.03 -26.86
C LEU A 629 14.73 -55.53 -28.23
N GLY A 630 13.91 -56.59 -28.28
CA GLY A 630 13.49 -57.26 -29.52
C GLY A 630 14.39 -58.46 -29.82
N ASP A 631 15.55 -58.23 -30.44
CA ASP A 631 16.50 -59.28 -30.85
C ASP A 631 17.53 -59.64 -29.77
N SER A 632 17.56 -58.89 -28.67
CA SER A 632 18.46 -59.11 -27.54
C SER A 632 17.82 -58.68 -26.21
N PHE A 633 18.45 -59.06 -25.11
CA PHE A 633 18.13 -58.59 -23.77
C PHE A 633 19.23 -57.68 -23.23
N CYS A 634 18.86 -56.66 -22.46
CA CYS A 634 19.79 -55.85 -21.70
C CYS A 634 19.73 -56.21 -20.22
N THR A 635 20.88 -56.51 -19.62
CA THR A 635 21.03 -56.80 -18.17
C THR A 635 21.37 -55.56 -17.34
N ASN A 636 21.57 -54.41 -17.97
CA ASN A 636 21.85 -53.16 -17.24
C ASN A 636 20.59 -52.71 -16.48
N PRO A 637 20.60 -52.70 -15.13
CA PRO A 637 19.45 -52.28 -14.33
C PRO A 637 19.02 -50.82 -14.59
N PHE A 638 19.91 -50.00 -15.16
CA PHE A 638 19.69 -48.59 -15.48
C PHE A 638 19.59 -48.30 -16.99
N TRP A 639 19.13 -49.28 -17.81
CA TRP A 639 19.04 -49.14 -19.27
C TRP A 639 18.37 -47.84 -19.73
N SER A 640 17.32 -47.38 -19.03
CA SER A 640 16.57 -46.14 -19.35
C SER A 640 17.48 -44.88 -19.41
N SER A 641 18.56 -44.88 -18.64
CA SER A 641 19.56 -43.82 -18.56
C SER A 641 20.86 -44.10 -19.33
N CYS A 642 20.95 -45.26 -20.01
CA CYS A 642 22.15 -45.64 -20.74
C CYS A 642 22.38 -44.71 -21.96
N PRO A 643 23.54 -44.04 -22.07
CA PRO A 643 23.85 -43.18 -23.21
C PRO A 643 24.06 -43.97 -24.51
N HIS A 644 24.32 -45.27 -24.41
CA HIS A 644 24.57 -46.18 -25.54
C HIS A 644 23.36 -47.05 -25.91
N ARG A 645 22.15 -46.70 -25.46
CA ARG A 645 20.92 -47.51 -25.66
C ARG A 645 20.51 -47.74 -27.12
N MET A 646 21.18 -47.08 -28.07
CA MET A 646 21.00 -47.28 -29.51
C MET A 646 22.12 -48.10 -30.17
N ALA A 647 23.16 -48.48 -29.42
CA ALA A 647 24.35 -49.18 -29.93
C ALA A 647 24.70 -50.40 -29.05
N CYS A 648 23.70 -51.22 -28.74
CA CYS A 648 23.83 -52.29 -27.74
C CYS A 648 24.64 -53.50 -28.23
N ILE A 649 24.85 -53.70 -29.53
CA ILE A 649 25.40 -54.95 -30.08
C ILE A 649 26.80 -55.28 -29.55
N GLY A 650 27.64 -54.26 -29.32
CA GLY A 650 28.97 -54.39 -28.72
C GLY A 650 29.03 -54.15 -27.21
N CYS A 651 27.89 -53.99 -26.53
CA CYS A 651 27.83 -53.70 -25.10
C CYS A 651 27.94 -54.99 -24.27
N ASP A 652 28.68 -54.95 -23.16
CA ASP A 652 28.84 -56.11 -22.27
C ASP A 652 27.52 -56.55 -21.64
N PHE A 653 26.67 -55.57 -21.28
CA PHE A 653 25.32 -55.80 -20.75
C PHE A 653 24.31 -56.31 -21.78
N ASN A 654 24.68 -56.40 -23.07
CA ASN A 654 23.80 -56.93 -24.09
C ASN A 654 23.94 -58.45 -24.22
N LEU A 655 22.80 -59.12 -24.23
CA LEU A 655 22.63 -60.57 -24.35
C LEU A 655 21.75 -60.88 -25.57
N PRO A 656 22.34 -61.19 -26.74
CA PRO A 656 21.57 -61.53 -27.94
C PRO A 656 20.70 -62.77 -27.76
N LYS A 657 19.47 -62.76 -28.31
CA LYS A 657 18.60 -63.94 -28.33
C LYS A 657 19.11 -64.96 -29.35
N ARG A 658 18.82 -66.24 -29.13
CA ARG A 658 19.14 -67.29 -30.11
C ARG A 658 18.48 -67.07 -31.46
N SER A 659 17.25 -66.53 -31.48
CA SER A 659 16.52 -66.18 -32.69
C SER A 659 17.26 -65.15 -33.56
N ALA A 660 18.04 -64.25 -32.93
CA ALA A 660 18.79 -63.21 -33.63
C ALA A 660 20.10 -63.71 -34.26
N ARG A 661 20.50 -64.97 -34.03
CA ARG A 661 21.75 -65.53 -34.55
C ARG A 661 21.82 -65.48 -36.08
N GLY A 662 20.72 -65.77 -36.77
CA GLY A 662 20.65 -65.68 -38.24
C GLY A 662 20.95 -64.27 -38.74
N LEU A 663 20.30 -63.26 -38.14
CA LEU A 663 20.50 -61.85 -38.47
C LEU A 663 21.94 -61.37 -38.17
N LEU A 664 22.55 -61.83 -37.09
CA LEU A 664 23.94 -61.53 -36.75
C LEU A 664 24.92 -62.14 -37.77
N LEU A 665 24.64 -63.35 -38.27
CA LEU A 665 25.45 -63.99 -39.32
C LEU A 665 25.31 -63.27 -40.65
N GLU A 666 24.11 -62.85 -41.03
CA GLU A 666 23.85 -62.04 -42.24
C GLU A 666 24.56 -60.69 -42.15
N SER A 667 24.46 -60.01 -41.01
CA SER A 667 25.15 -58.74 -40.77
C SER A 667 26.67 -58.91 -40.86
N LYS A 668 27.23 -59.96 -40.26
CA LYS A 668 28.65 -60.28 -40.38
C LYS A 668 29.08 -60.58 -41.82
N ALA A 669 28.27 -61.32 -42.58
CA ALA A 669 28.54 -61.59 -43.98
C ALA A 669 28.53 -60.31 -44.82
N SER A 670 27.54 -59.43 -44.59
CA SER A 670 27.45 -58.14 -45.26
C SER A 670 28.65 -57.24 -44.94
N VAL A 671 29.04 -57.13 -43.67
CA VAL A 671 30.19 -56.32 -43.23
C VAL A 671 31.51 -56.87 -43.79
N LYS A 672 31.67 -58.21 -43.86
CA LYS A 672 32.83 -58.83 -44.50
C LYS A 672 32.89 -58.56 -46.01
N HIS A 673 31.75 -58.59 -46.69
CA HIS A 673 31.68 -58.28 -48.11
C HIS A 673 32.14 -56.84 -48.40
N TYR A 674 31.81 -55.87 -47.52
CA TYR A 674 32.35 -54.51 -47.61
C TYR A 674 33.89 -54.47 -47.49
N LEU A 675 34.52 -55.30 -46.64
CA LEU A 675 35.99 -55.38 -46.53
C LEU A 675 36.65 -55.98 -47.79
N GLU A 676 35.92 -56.82 -48.53
CA GLU A 676 36.45 -57.56 -49.67
C GLU A 676 36.22 -56.85 -51.01
N GLU A 677 35.08 -56.16 -51.18
CA GLU A 677 34.67 -55.61 -52.48
C GLU A 677 34.76 -54.08 -52.58
N VAL A 678 34.79 -53.35 -51.46
CA VAL A 678 34.81 -51.90 -51.46
C VAL A 678 36.22 -51.37 -51.14
N PRO A 679 36.78 -50.45 -51.95
CA PRO A 679 38.04 -49.80 -51.63
C PRO A 679 37.83 -48.80 -50.48
N LEU A 680 38.18 -49.21 -49.27
CA LEU A 680 38.03 -48.44 -48.02
C LEU A 680 39.29 -47.63 -47.71
N THR A 681 39.11 -46.45 -47.13
CA THR A 681 40.21 -45.72 -46.50
C THR A 681 40.72 -46.45 -45.24
N PRO A 682 41.95 -46.18 -44.76
CA PRO A 682 42.48 -46.82 -43.55
C PRO A 682 41.55 -46.66 -42.33
N ASP A 683 40.97 -45.47 -42.15
CA ASP A 683 40.06 -45.17 -41.04
C ASP A 683 38.73 -45.94 -41.18
N GLU A 684 38.15 -46.02 -42.39
CA GLU A 684 36.94 -46.80 -42.63
C GLU A 684 37.17 -48.30 -42.42
N LYS A 685 38.34 -48.79 -42.79
CA LYS A 685 38.72 -50.18 -42.58
C LYS A 685 38.82 -50.54 -41.10
N GLU A 686 39.44 -49.68 -40.29
CA GLU A 686 39.54 -49.87 -38.84
C GLU A 686 38.16 -49.92 -38.17
N VAL A 687 37.24 -49.06 -38.57
CA VAL A 687 35.86 -49.05 -38.07
C VAL A 687 35.14 -50.36 -38.40
N ILE A 688 35.26 -50.82 -39.65
CA ILE A 688 34.59 -52.03 -40.13
C ILE A 688 35.18 -53.28 -39.50
N GLU A 689 36.50 -53.35 -39.31
CA GLU A 689 37.17 -54.44 -38.57
C GLU A 689 36.69 -54.49 -37.11
N GLY A 690 36.58 -53.33 -36.43
CA GLY A 690 36.02 -53.23 -35.08
C GLY A 690 34.55 -53.67 -34.98
N ASP A 691 33.74 -53.45 -36.01
CA ASP A 691 32.36 -53.93 -36.05
C ASP A 691 32.27 -55.46 -36.30
N VAL A 692 33.19 -56.03 -37.07
CA VAL A 692 33.34 -57.49 -37.20
C VAL A 692 33.70 -58.13 -35.85
N GLU A 693 34.58 -57.50 -35.06
CA GLU A 693 34.93 -57.98 -33.72
C GLU A 693 33.73 -57.96 -32.78
N LYS A 694 32.96 -56.88 -32.75
CA LYS A 694 31.73 -56.79 -31.94
C LYS A 694 30.70 -57.85 -32.35
N LEU A 695 30.52 -58.07 -33.66
CA LEU A 695 29.62 -59.11 -34.17
C LEU A 695 30.09 -60.52 -33.80
N ASN A 696 31.40 -60.78 -33.82
CA ASN A 696 31.97 -62.05 -33.36
C ASN A 696 31.72 -62.28 -31.87
N ALA A 697 31.95 -61.26 -31.04
CA ALA A 697 31.68 -61.33 -29.60
C ALA A 697 30.19 -61.57 -29.32
N ALA A 698 29.29 -60.90 -30.07
CA ALA A 698 27.85 -61.10 -29.96
C ALA A 698 27.43 -62.53 -30.38
N LEU A 699 27.99 -63.07 -31.45
CA LEU A 699 27.73 -64.45 -31.91
C LEU A 699 28.17 -65.48 -30.85
N MET A 700 29.33 -65.32 -30.23
CA MET A 700 29.78 -66.21 -29.14
C MET A 700 28.79 -66.24 -27.97
N LYS A 701 28.16 -65.11 -27.64
CA LYS A 701 27.14 -65.03 -26.58
C LYS A 701 25.87 -65.83 -26.92
N THR A 702 25.56 -66.06 -28.19
CA THR A 702 24.39 -66.87 -28.61
C THR A 702 24.59 -68.38 -28.48
N ASP A 703 25.84 -68.86 -28.45
CA ASP A 703 26.18 -70.29 -28.38
C ASP A 703 26.12 -70.86 -26.95
N ILE A 704 25.98 -70.01 -25.94
CA ILE A 704 25.91 -70.43 -24.54
C ILE A 704 24.53 -71.07 -24.28
N PRO A 705 24.46 -72.33 -23.81
CA PRO A 705 23.20 -72.93 -23.39
C PRO A 705 22.61 -72.17 -22.22
N ARG A 706 21.48 -71.51 -22.41
CA ARG A 706 20.75 -70.83 -21.34
C ARG A 706 19.28 -71.19 -21.45
N ILE A 707 18.73 -71.61 -20.31
CA ILE A 707 17.31 -71.87 -20.15
C ILE A 707 16.68 -70.49 -19.97
N LEU A 708 15.93 -70.03 -20.97
CA LEU A 708 15.00 -68.92 -20.87
C LEU A 708 13.64 -69.44 -21.31
#